data_AF-A0A8H3Z9B5-F1
#
_entry.id   AF-A0A8H3Z9B5-F1
#
_cell.length_a   1.000
_cell.length_b   1.000
_cell.length_c   1.000
_cell.angle_alpha   90.00
_cell.angle_beta   90.00
_cell.angle_gamma   90.00
#
_symmetry.space_group_name_H-M   'P 1'
#
loop_
_entity.id
_entity.type
_entity.pdbx_description
1 polymer ?
#
loop_
_entity_poly.entity_id
_entity_poly.type
_entity_poly.pdbx_seq_one_letter_code
_entity_poly.pdbx_strand_id
1 'polypeptide(L)'
;MPPPAQARGPSALARSLPQTPRPTPQREPPSLASSLKKLSQCSTTELYPRLSLYAALTGFKDTPKRRAKSTDAVCDARREFLDSFAYLCDVKKGGATVTAAALQKLPMSNILWLAANEGISEDIEKYARNIRSKLCTINVQNEKKIHDEIFQLAVKKCALRIRFYRDELKRYATRCRMTLKHQAQDEIGRTIKAPETARITTEARFLSPHEVLHSIVNDSVMHNPLHDKDVFDRLCQLDVPRSRPIHTEMAKRTTIVTRVHAELQIADRFSRSKDMKFVGDDRFIGCSKPACYFCSAWLCEHKKDYVSPGTHQKVIPGCRGPDNDLNEAGAQFTSEANIWYADTDLNLYANNITVPGFSPIFPDAHCTASGDVCQLTTGEGEINAATTLSALWTSGCFDLTSTYFMIAGISGGNPRYVTTGSVTFSKYAVQLNLQYEFDRSQTPANASSGYYPQDAKYPDEYSARDYPGEIYGTEAFELNENLRDRAYSIASNVTLNDTDAAASYRAKYTISPGNQPPSVVKCDSGTSDTYWSGSVLGDAFTNYTLLLTNGSGIYCGSQQEDNATLEALLRGALARKLDFARIIIMRTISDFDRAPPDETETYHLLEAEQEGFRPSINNIYIAGIEIVNDVIKSWNSTYAKGIKPSNYVGDLWNSLDSEVAPDIGTEAIYIN
;
A
#
# COMPACT_ATOMS: atom_id res chain seq x y z
N MET A 1 21.51 3.58 -77.91
CA MET A 1 22.68 4.48 -78.02
C MET A 1 22.87 5.17 -76.67
N PRO A 2 23.99 4.92 -75.98
CA PRO A 2 24.33 5.62 -74.73
C PRO A 2 25.03 6.95 -75.07
N PRO A 3 25.14 7.91 -74.13
CA PRO A 3 26.36 7.98 -73.32
C PRO A 3 26.07 8.46 -71.85
N PRO A 4 27.06 8.82 -71.00
CA PRO A 4 27.61 8.03 -69.89
C PRO A 4 27.41 8.69 -68.49
N ALA A 5 27.43 7.97 -67.36
CA ALA A 5 28.57 7.65 -66.45
C ALA A 5 29.29 8.91 -65.87
N GLN A 6 29.57 9.12 -64.56
CA GLN A 6 30.07 8.29 -63.45
C GLN A 6 29.93 9.11 -62.13
N ALA A 7 29.44 8.57 -61.00
CA ALA A 7 30.09 7.75 -59.96
C ALA A 7 30.78 8.53 -58.81
N ARG A 8 30.30 8.31 -57.57
CA ARG A 8 31.02 7.84 -56.34
C ARG A 8 30.11 8.01 -55.08
N GLY A 9 29.93 6.95 -54.27
CA GLY A 9 29.13 6.94 -53.02
C GLY A 9 29.95 7.22 -51.73
N PRO A 10 29.59 6.71 -50.52
CA PRO A 10 28.26 6.45 -49.92
C PRO A 10 28.08 6.92 -48.43
N SER A 11 26.85 6.74 -47.93
CA SER A 11 26.34 6.72 -46.52
C SER A 11 26.03 8.08 -45.86
N ALA A 12 24.94 8.32 -45.11
CA ALA A 12 24.01 7.43 -44.42
C ALA A 12 22.57 8.01 -44.40
N LEU A 13 21.60 7.14 -44.10
CA LEU A 13 20.14 7.34 -44.15
C LEU A 13 19.59 8.41 -43.19
N ALA A 14 18.79 9.34 -43.70
CA ALA A 14 17.71 10.01 -42.96
C ALA A 14 16.61 10.45 -43.94
N ARG A 15 15.37 9.98 -43.77
CA ARG A 15 14.20 10.46 -44.54
C ARG A 15 13.02 10.84 -43.62
N SER A 16 12.86 12.15 -43.50
CA SER A 16 11.65 13.00 -43.45
C SER A 16 10.25 12.42 -43.10
N LEU A 17 9.66 13.04 -42.07
CA LEU A 17 8.23 13.17 -41.71
C LEU A 17 7.37 13.95 -42.74
N PRO A 18 6.03 13.76 -42.72
CA PRO A 18 5.10 14.91 -42.63
C PRO A 18 3.83 14.71 -41.73
N GLN A 19 3.14 15.83 -41.45
CA GLN A 19 2.21 16.22 -40.35
C GLN A 19 0.70 15.87 -40.52
N THR A 20 -0.20 15.86 -39.50
CA THR A 20 -1.05 16.95 -38.85
C THR A 20 -2.23 16.28 -38.06
N PRO A 21 -3.21 16.91 -37.30
CA PRO A 21 -3.57 18.32 -36.93
C PRO A 21 -3.93 18.62 -35.41
N ARG A 22 -4.34 19.89 -35.10
CA ARG A 22 -4.56 20.67 -33.81
C ARG A 22 -5.97 20.51 -33.12
N PRO A 23 -6.31 20.95 -31.86
CA PRO A 23 -6.23 22.34 -31.29
C PRO A 23 -6.03 22.59 -29.74
N THR A 24 -5.70 23.85 -29.40
CA THR A 24 -5.48 24.60 -28.10
C THR A 24 -6.76 24.89 -27.27
N PRO A 25 -6.75 25.24 -25.94
CA PRO A 25 -6.02 26.40 -25.37
C PRO A 25 -5.57 26.43 -23.87
N GLN A 26 -4.67 27.40 -23.59
CA GLN A 26 -4.39 28.16 -22.34
C GLN A 26 -3.87 27.46 -21.07
N ARG A 27 -2.68 27.90 -20.59
CA ARG A 27 -2.37 27.96 -19.15
C ARG A 27 -1.35 29.04 -18.77
N GLU A 28 -1.63 29.59 -17.59
CA GLU A 28 -1.04 30.65 -16.77
C GLU A 28 0.43 30.44 -16.29
N PRO A 29 1.07 31.46 -15.67
CA PRO A 29 2.50 31.49 -15.40
C PRO A 29 3.00 30.47 -14.35
N PRO A 30 4.28 30.07 -14.39
CA PRO A 30 4.82 28.99 -13.56
C PRO A 30 5.13 29.40 -12.12
N SER A 31 4.84 28.50 -11.17
CA SER A 31 5.17 28.62 -9.75
C SER A 31 6.63 28.23 -9.43
N LEU A 32 7.09 28.74 -8.28
CA LEU A 32 8.45 28.65 -7.72
C LEU A 32 9.03 27.22 -7.63
N ALA A 33 8.19 26.19 -7.59
CA ALA A 33 8.59 24.78 -7.49
C ALA A 33 9.31 24.24 -8.76
N SER A 34 8.92 24.72 -9.94
CA SER A 34 9.53 24.28 -11.22
C SER A 34 10.99 24.71 -11.38
N SER A 35 11.37 25.82 -10.72
CA SER A 35 12.70 26.41 -10.80
C SER A 35 13.69 25.73 -9.84
N LEU A 36 13.22 25.17 -8.73
CA LEU A 36 14.03 24.42 -7.76
C LEU A 36 14.48 23.06 -8.31
N LYS A 37 13.67 22.42 -9.15
CA LYS A 37 14.00 21.12 -9.78
C LYS A 37 15.11 21.20 -10.84
N LYS A 38 15.31 22.39 -11.43
CA LYS A 38 16.45 22.65 -12.35
C LYS A 38 17.78 22.88 -11.63
N LEU A 39 17.75 23.19 -10.33
CA LEU A 39 18.94 23.49 -9.52
C LEU A 39 19.59 22.25 -8.90
N SER A 40 18.94 21.07 -8.94
CA SER A 40 19.45 19.84 -8.32
C SER A 40 20.19 18.88 -9.28
N GLN A 41 20.34 19.22 -10.57
CA GLN A 41 20.85 18.30 -11.60
C GLN A 41 22.29 18.57 -12.10
N CYS A 42 23.07 19.48 -11.51
CA CYS A 42 24.50 19.59 -11.85
C CYS A 42 25.39 19.61 -10.60
N SER A 43 26.14 18.54 -10.42
CA SER A 43 27.23 18.39 -9.45
C SER A 43 28.48 19.16 -9.87
N THR A 44 29.23 19.62 -8.86
CA THR A 44 30.53 20.32 -8.82
C THR A 44 30.52 21.85 -8.78
N THR A 45 30.87 22.31 -7.58
CA THR A 45 31.15 23.64 -7.03
C THR A 45 32.12 24.49 -7.84
N GLU A 46 31.76 25.75 -8.14
CA GLU A 46 32.47 26.97 -7.69
C GLU A 46 31.77 28.28 -8.17
N LEU A 47 31.55 29.22 -7.24
CA LEU A 47 31.00 30.60 -7.36
C LEU A 47 29.53 30.80 -7.83
N TYR A 48 28.57 31.40 -7.11
CA TYR A 48 28.40 31.87 -5.74
C TYR A 48 26.90 32.30 -5.57
N PRO A 49 26.31 32.16 -4.37
CA PRO A 49 25.07 32.85 -3.90
C PRO A 49 25.02 34.38 -4.10
N ARG A 50 26.14 35.01 -4.49
CA ARG A 50 26.25 36.45 -4.81
C ARG A 50 25.47 36.84 -6.06
N LEU A 51 25.26 35.92 -7.00
CA LEU A 51 24.44 36.16 -8.21
C LEU A 51 22.94 36.20 -7.88
N SER A 52 22.47 35.37 -6.93
CA SER A 52 21.09 35.40 -6.43
C SER A 52 20.82 36.68 -5.63
N LEU A 53 21.80 37.15 -4.85
CA LEU A 53 21.74 38.45 -4.18
C LEU A 53 21.77 39.62 -5.19
N TYR A 54 22.55 39.50 -6.25
CA TYR A 54 22.58 40.48 -7.35
C TYR A 54 21.24 40.51 -8.12
N ALA A 55 20.62 39.36 -8.35
CA ALA A 55 19.30 39.23 -8.98
C ALA A 55 18.17 39.82 -8.09
N ALA A 56 18.24 39.65 -6.77
CA ALA A 56 17.31 40.32 -5.84
C ALA A 56 17.54 41.83 -5.80
N LEU A 57 18.79 42.30 -5.93
CA LEU A 57 19.13 43.72 -6.03
C LEU A 57 18.77 44.34 -7.39
N THR A 58 18.65 43.56 -8.46
CA THR A 58 18.20 44.07 -9.78
C THR A 58 16.74 44.53 -9.79
N GLY A 59 15.92 44.12 -8.82
CA GLY A 59 14.56 44.66 -8.63
C GLY A 59 14.52 46.15 -8.24
N PHE A 60 15.66 46.75 -7.88
CA PHE A 60 15.78 48.18 -7.52
C PHE A 60 16.41 49.06 -8.62
N LYS A 61 16.69 48.50 -9.78
CA LYS A 61 16.98 49.28 -10.99
C LYS A 61 15.87 48.97 -11.98
N ASP A 62 15.14 50.00 -12.42
CA ASP A 62 14.44 49.90 -13.70
C ASP A 62 15.46 49.35 -14.70
N THR A 63 15.12 48.22 -15.32
CA THR A 63 15.96 47.66 -16.37
C THR A 63 16.03 48.74 -17.44
N PRO A 64 17.21 49.33 -17.75
CA PRO A 64 17.26 50.40 -18.72
C PRO A 64 16.71 49.84 -20.02
N LYS A 65 15.62 50.41 -20.55
CA LYS A 65 15.17 50.08 -21.90
C LYS A 65 16.37 50.36 -22.81
N ARG A 66 16.95 49.30 -23.37
CA ARG A 66 18.15 49.42 -24.20
C ARG A 66 17.84 50.40 -25.33
N ARG A 67 18.69 51.43 -25.48
CA ARG A 67 18.66 52.32 -26.65
C ARG A 67 18.75 51.46 -27.91
N ALA A 68 18.03 51.84 -28.97
CA ALA A 68 18.17 51.21 -30.28
C ALA A 68 19.65 51.25 -30.74
N LYS A 69 20.17 50.12 -31.22
CA LYS A 69 21.54 49.99 -31.73
C LYS A 69 21.69 50.75 -33.05
N SER A 70 22.81 51.45 -33.23
CA SER A 70 23.24 52.00 -34.52
C SER A 70 23.72 50.87 -35.42
N THR A 71 23.59 51.03 -36.73
CA THR A 71 24.26 50.15 -37.72
C THR A 71 25.74 50.51 -37.88
N ASP A 72 26.18 51.68 -37.40
CA ASP A 72 27.58 52.10 -37.32
C ASP A 72 28.18 51.74 -35.95
N ALA A 73 29.11 50.77 -35.95
CA ALA A 73 29.80 50.29 -34.75
C ALA A 73 30.61 51.39 -34.03
N VAL A 74 31.16 52.36 -34.76
CA VAL A 74 31.92 53.47 -34.16
C VAL A 74 30.98 54.46 -33.49
N CYS A 75 29.78 54.66 -34.05
CA CYS A 75 28.73 55.46 -33.43
C CYS A 75 28.23 54.81 -32.13
N ASP A 76 28.00 53.49 -32.15
CA ASP A 76 27.57 52.78 -30.95
C ASP A 76 28.64 52.75 -29.86
N ALA A 77 29.92 52.52 -30.19
CA ALA A 77 31.02 52.59 -29.23
C ALA A 77 31.15 54.00 -28.60
N ARG A 78 30.99 55.07 -29.39
CA ARG A 78 30.96 56.46 -28.88
C ARG A 78 29.83 56.70 -27.89
N ARG A 79 28.66 56.15 -28.19
CA ARG A 79 27.48 56.32 -27.34
C ARG A 79 27.61 55.49 -26.05
N GLU A 80 28.09 54.25 -26.13
CA GLU A 80 28.40 53.42 -24.96
C GLU A 80 29.47 54.06 -24.07
N PHE A 81 30.49 54.69 -24.66
CA PHE A 81 31.47 55.49 -23.94
C PHE A 81 30.80 56.63 -23.16
N LEU A 82 29.94 57.43 -23.81
CA LEU A 82 29.23 58.54 -23.16
C LEU A 82 28.34 58.08 -22.02
N ASP A 83 27.55 57.02 -22.24
CA ASP A 83 26.66 56.44 -21.22
C ASP A 83 27.47 55.93 -20.01
N SER A 84 28.57 55.22 -20.28
CA SER A 84 29.46 54.68 -19.24
C SER A 84 30.19 55.78 -18.48
N PHE A 85 30.66 56.82 -19.17
CA PHE A 85 31.39 57.94 -18.56
C PHE A 85 30.46 58.80 -17.70
N ALA A 86 29.24 59.07 -18.16
CA ALA A 86 28.19 59.71 -17.40
C ALA A 86 27.85 58.91 -16.12
N TYR A 87 27.71 57.58 -16.26
CA TYR A 87 27.46 56.70 -15.12
C TYR A 87 28.60 56.68 -14.10
N LEU A 88 29.86 56.71 -14.54
CA LEU A 88 31.02 56.80 -13.64
C LEU A 88 31.04 58.10 -12.83
N CYS A 89 30.52 59.20 -13.40
CA CYS A 89 30.48 60.50 -12.73
C CYS A 89 29.30 60.64 -11.73
N ASP A 90 28.27 59.80 -11.84
CA ASP A 90 27.14 59.75 -10.88
C ASP A 90 27.50 58.92 -9.64
N VAL A 91 28.29 59.52 -8.74
CA VAL A 91 28.91 58.80 -7.61
C VAL A 91 28.03 58.66 -6.35
N LYS A 92 26.83 59.25 -6.32
CA LYS A 92 25.87 59.14 -5.21
C LYS A 92 24.53 58.58 -5.71
N LYS A 93 23.70 58.04 -4.81
CA LYS A 93 22.33 57.65 -5.15
C LYS A 93 21.40 58.85 -4.89
N GLY A 94 20.57 59.21 -5.87
CA GLY A 94 19.64 60.33 -5.79
C GLY A 94 19.56 61.08 -7.13
N GLY A 95 18.68 62.08 -7.22
CA GLY A 95 18.53 62.89 -8.44
C GLY A 95 19.60 63.97 -8.63
N ALA A 96 20.25 64.41 -7.55
CA ALA A 96 21.18 65.54 -7.56
C ALA A 96 22.45 65.33 -8.41
N THR A 97 23.06 64.14 -8.32
CA THR A 97 24.34 63.81 -8.99
C THR A 97 24.17 63.14 -10.35
N VAL A 98 22.92 63.00 -10.83
CA VAL A 98 22.63 62.44 -12.15
C VAL A 98 23.42 63.22 -13.18
N THR A 99 24.37 62.55 -13.82
CA THR A 99 25.31 63.17 -14.74
C THR A 99 24.94 62.83 -16.19
N ALA A 100 24.96 63.82 -17.06
CA ALA A 100 24.88 63.67 -18.51
C ALA A 100 26.24 64.02 -19.13
N ALA A 101 26.60 63.34 -20.22
CA ALA A 101 27.85 63.56 -20.94
C ALA A 101 27.60 63.72 -22.45
N ALA A 102 28.35 64.62 -23.09
CA ALA A 102 28.29 64.83 -24.54
C ALA A 102 29.68 65.10 -25.13
N LEU A 103 29.88 64.77 -26.41
CA LEU A 103 31.11 65.05 -27.15
C LEU A 103 30.88 66.16 -28.18
N GLN A 104 31.67 67.22 -28.13
CA GLN A 104 31.77 68.24 -29.17
C GLN A 104 33.03 68.00 -30.01
N LYS A 105 32.90 68.08 -31.33
CA LYS A 105 34.01 67.99 -32.27
C LYS A 105 34.63 69.38 -32.49
N LEU A 106 35.96 69.49 -32.37
CA LEU A 106 36.76 70.64 -32.81
C LEU A 106 37.73 70.21 -33.94
N PRO A 107 38.33 71.16 -34.69
CA PRO A 107 39.23 70.84 -35.80
C PRO A 107 40.44 69.97 -35.42
N MET A 108 40.92 70.07 -34.18
CA MET A 108 42.12 69.37 -33.70
C MET A 108 41.92 68.51 -32.45
N SER A 109 40.72 68.49 -31.86
CA SER A 109 40.42 67.71 -30.66
C SER A 109 38.90 67.53 -30.45
N ASN A 110 38.51 66.71 -29.48
CA ASN A 110 37.12 66.63 -29.01
C ASN A 110 37.03 67.16 -27.58
N ILE A 111 35.96 67.89 -27.27
CA ILE A 111 35.62 68.33 -25.91
C ILE A 111 34.57 67.39 -25.33
N LEU A 112 34.81 66.89 -24.12
CA LEU A 112 33.84 66.15 -23.33
C LEU A 112 33.13 67.12 -22.38
N TRP A 113 31.83 67.29 -22.59
CA TRP A 113 30.93 68.08 -21.75
C TRP A 113 30.32 67.19 -20.68
N LEU A 114 30.25 67.70 -19.44
CA LEU A 114 29.56 67.05 -18.31
C LEU A 114 28.59 68.04 -17.68
N ALA A 115 27.40 67.58 -17.34
CA ALA A 115 26.43 68.34 -16.57
C ALA A 115 25.80 67.41 -15.51
N ALA A 116 25.50 67.95 -14.34
CA ALA A 116 24.69 67.27 -13.33
C ALA A 116 23.58 68.19 -12.84
N ASN A 117 22.49 67.62 -12.32
CA ASN A 117 21.30 68.38 -11.91
C ASN A 117 21.60 69.48 -10.88
N GLU A 118 22.59 69.28 -10.00
CA GLU A 118 23.07 70.29 -9.05
C GLU A 118 24.50 70.80 -9.35
N GLY A 119 24.94 70.66 -10.60
CA GLY A 119 26.28 71.05 -11.05
C GLY A 119 27.36 69.99 -10.78
N ILE A 120 28.45 70.07 -11.55
CA ILE A 120 29.61 69.17 -11.39
C ILE A 120 30.54 69.77 -10.33
N SER A 121 30.76 69.03 -9.24
CA SER A 121 31.71 69.47 -8.21
C SER A 121 33.16 69.31 -8.68
N GLU A 122 34.07 70.13 -8.13
CA GLU A 122 35.50 70.08 -8.47
C GLU A 122 36.12 68.68 -8.31
N ASP A 123 35.65 67.92 -7.32
CA ASP A 123 36.16 66.56 -7.07
C ASP A 123 35.76 65.58 -8.18
N ILE A 124 34.56 65.72 -8.75
CA ILE A 124 34.09 64.94 -9.90
C ILE A 124 34.80 65.38 -11.17
N GLU A 125 35.04 66.67 -11.31
CA GLU A 125 35.80 67.19 -12.43
C GLU A 125 37.24 66.66 -12.44
N LYS A 126 37.94 66.70 -11.29
CA LYS A 126 39.29 66.11 -11.12
C LYS A 126 39.29 64.61 -11.42
N TYR A 127 38.27 63.90 -10.95
CA TYR A 127 38.09 62.48 -11.23
C TYR A 127 37.89 62.18 -12.72
N ALA A 128 36.99 62.89 -13.39
CA ALA A 128 36.74 62.77 -14.82
C ALA A 128 38.00 63.07 -15.65
N ARG A 129 38.74 64.14 -15.30
CA ARG A 129 40.02 64.47 -15.94
C ARG A 129 41.04 63.36 -15.78
N ASN A 130 41.12 62.72 -14.61
CA ASN A 130 42.04 61.61 -14.34
C ASN A 130 41.68 60.38 -15.20
N ILE A 131 40.41 59.99 -15.26
CA ILE A 131 39.96 58.89 -16.13
C ILE A 131 40.30 59.21 -17.59
N ARG A 132 39.95 60.41 -18.06
CA ARG A 132 40.23 60.83 -19.44
C ARG A 132 41.73 60.74 -19.75
N SER A 133 42.58 61.25 -18.85
CA SER A 133 44.04 61.19 -19.03
C SER A 133 44.54 59.76 -19.18
N LYS A 134 43.99 58.81 -18.43
CA LYS A 134 44.35 57.39 -18.53
C LYS A 134 43.85 56.75 -19.82
N LEU A 135 42.62 57.05 -20.22
CA LEU A 135 42.07 56.57 -21.50
C LEU A 135 42.85 57.09 -22.71
N CYS A 136 43.42 58.29 -22.64
CA CYS A 136 44.25 58.84 -23.72
C CYS A 136 45.62 58.14 -23.89
N THR A 137 46.08 57.38 -22.89
CA THR A 137 47.38 56.68 -22.93
C THR A 137 47.24 55.19 -23.28
N ILE A 138 46.03 54.72 -23.59
CA ILE A 138 45.76 53.30 -23.77
C ILE A 138 46.37 52.76 -25.07
N ASN A 139 47.01 51.60 -24.98
CA ASN A 139 47.52 50.82 -26.09
C ASN A 139 47.44 49.32 -25.75
N VAL A 140 47.73 48.47 -26.74
CA VAL A 140 47.61 47.01 -26.62
C VAL A 140 48.45 46.43 -25.47
N GLN A 141 49.56 47.10 -25.10
CA GLN A 141 50.46 46.62 -24.06
C GLN A 141 50.04 47.03 -22.64
N ASN A 142 49.25 48.10 -22.47
CA ASN A 142 48.90 48.65 -21.15
C ASN A 142 47.39 48.62 -20.82
N GLU A 143 46.55 48.14 -21.74
CA GLU A 143 45.08 48.09 -21.60
C GLU A 143 44.63 47.48 -20.27
N LYS A 144 45.13 46.29 -19.91
CA LYS A 144 44.76 45.60 -18.67
C LYS A 144 45.10 46.42 -17.43
N LYS A 145 46.29 47.04 -17.42
CA LYS A 145 46.74 47.87 -16.29
C LYS A 145 45.87 49.12 -16.14
N ILE A 146 45.56 49.80 -17.25
CA ILE A 146 44.71 50.99 -17.24
C ILE A 146 43.28 50.65 -16.81
N HIS A 147 42.75 49.51 -17.27
CA HIS A 147 41.45 49.01 -16.85
C HIS A 147 41.38 48.84 -15.32
N ASP A 148 42.38 48.18 -14.72
CA ASP A 148 42.43 47.95 -13.27
C ASP A 148 42.57 49.27 -12.50
N GLU A 149 43.36 50.22 -12.99
CA GLU A 149 43.50 51.54 -12.39
C GLU A 149 42.19 52.36 -12.43
N ILE A 150 41.46 52.34 -13.55
CA ILE A 150 40.15 52.99 -13.69
C ILE A 150 39.13 52.31 -12.78
N PHE A 151 39.14 50.98 -12.70
CA PHE A 151 38.28 50.23 -11.80
C PHE A 151 38.49 50.62 -10.33
N GLN A 152 39.75 50.71 -9.87
CA GLN A 152 40.06 51.12 -8.51
C GLN A 152 39.63 52.57 -8.23
N LEU A 153 39.85 53.48 -9.18
CA LEU A 153 39.37 54.86 -9.08
C LEU A 153 37.84 54.92 -8.98
N ALA A 154 37.13 54.13 -9.77
CA ALA A 154 35.68 54.03 -9.75
C ALA A 154 35.15 53.47 -8.43
N VAL A 155 35.72 52.38 -7.91
CA VAL A 155 35.33 51.81 -6.61
C VAL A 155 35.53 52.83 -5.49
N LYS A 156 36.68 53.52 -5.47
CA LYS A 156 36.99 54.54 -4.46
C LYS A 156 36.00 55.70 -4.50
N LYS A 157 35.66 56.20 -5.70
CA LYS A 157 34.72 57.32 -5.84
C LYS A 157 33.27 56.94 -5.61
N CYS A 158 32.84 55.77 -6.08
CA CYS A 158 31.50 55.25 -5.87
C CYS A 158 31.28 54.65 -4.47
N ALA A 159 32.26 54.73 -3.55
CA ALA A 159 32.17 54.14 -2.22
C ALA A 159 30.94 54.62 -1.41
N LEU A 160 30.48 55.86 -1.59
CA LEU A 160 29.25 56.35 -0.96
C LEU A 160 28.01 55.65 -1.52
N ARG A 161 27.91 55.50 -2.84
CA ARG A 161 26.82 54.77 -3.51
C ARG A 161 26.85 53.27 -3.19
N ILE A 162 28.03 52.67 -3.11
CA ILE A 162 28.21 51.26 -2.70
C ILE A 162 27.76 51.06 -1.24
N ARG A 163 28.14 51.97 -0.33
CA ARG A 163 27.68 51.94 1.07
C ARG A 163 26.17 52.07 1.16
N PHE A 164 25.56 52.97 0.40
CA PHE A 164 24.10 53.09 0.32
C PHE A 164 23.44 51.76 -0.06
N TYR A 165 23.90 51.10 -1.13
CA TYR A 165 23.34 49.80 -1.54
C TYR A 165 23.54 48.70 -0.50
N ARG A 166 24.70 48.68 0.18
CA ARG A 166 24.96 47.76 1.30
C ARG A 166 23.98 48.00 2.45
N ASP A 167 23.75 49.25 2.81
CA ASP A 167 22.90 49.61 3.95
C ASP A 167 21.42 49.34 3.66
N GLU A 168 20.95 49.59 2.45
CA GLU A 168 19.62 49.17 1.98
C GLU A 168 19.48 47.65 1.99
N LEU A 169 20.47 46.91 1.47
CA LEU A 169 20.46 45.45 1.52
C LEU A 169 20.37 44.93 2.97
N LYS A 170 21.12 45.54 3.89
CA LYS A 170 21.07 45.21 5.33
C LYS A 170 19.69 45.48 5.92
N ARG A 171 19.03 46.57 5.51
CA ARG A 171 17.67 46.92 5.94
C ARG A 171 16.64 45.90 5.44
N TYR A 172 16.69 45.51 4.17
CA TYR A 172 15.83 44.47 3.61
C TYR A 172 16.07 43.11 4.26
N ALA A 173 17.33 42.71 4.44
CA ALA A 173 17.67 41.47 5.15
C ALA A 173 17.13 41.48 6.59
N THR A 174 17.21 42.62 7.28
CA THR A 174 16.66 42.78 8.63
C THR A 174 15.13 42.70 8.63
N ARG A 175 14.46 43.32 7.66
CA ARG A 175 13.00 43.23 7.48
C ARG A 175 12.56 41.80 7.16
N CYS A 176 13.19 41.12 6.21
CA CYS A 176 12.95 39.70 5.95
C CYS A 176 13.13 38.87 7.22
N ARG A 177 14.21 39.09 7.97
CA ARG A 177 14.44 38.38 9.23
C ARG A 177 13.34 38.65 10.28
N MET A 178 12.82 39.87 10.36
CA MET A 178 11.73 40.23 11.28
C MET A 178 10.38 39.66 10.84
N THR A 179 10.06 39.72 9.54
CA THR A 179 8.86 39.10 8.96
C THR A 179 8.90 37.58 9.09
N LEU A 180 10.04 36.95 8.81
CA LEU A 180 10.25 35.52 9.03
C LEU A 180 10.17 35.16 10.53
N LYS A 181 10.63 36.03 11.45
CA LYS A 181 10.45 35.82 12.90
C LYS A 181 8.99 35.93 13.35
N HIS A 182 8.24 36.89 12.81
CA HIS A 182 6.81 37.06 13.10
C HIS A 182 5.96 35.94 12.49
N GLN A 183 6.29 35.47 11.28
CA GLN A 183 5.64 34.32 10.65
C GLN A 183 6.04 32.99 11.32
N ALA A 184 7.29 32.85 11.77
CA ALA A 184 7.74 31.64 12.46
C ALA A 184 7.21 31.51 13.91
N GLN A 185 6.70 32.58 14.54
CA GLN A 185 6.10 32.47 15.88
C GLN A 185 4.72 31.77 15.86
N ASP A 186 4.01 31.75 14.72
CA ASP A 186 2.77 30.99 14.55
C ASP A 186 2.98 29.59 13.94
N GLU A 187 4.21 29.26 13.49
CA GLU A 187 4.55 28.01 12.81
C GLU A 187 5.79 27.29 13.39
N ILE A 188 6.11 27.46 14.67
CA ILE A 188 6.91 26.43 15.34
C ILE A 188 6.02 25.19 15.43
N GLY A 189 6.40 24.18 14.64
CA GLY A 189 5.65 22.94 14.44
C GLY A 189 4.98 22.43 15.71
N ARG A 190 3.69 22.11 15.58
CA ARG A 190 2.92 21.47 16.65
C ARG A 190 3.68 20.22 17.08
N THR A 191 4.14 20.18 18.32
CA THR A 191 4.77 18.99 18.88
C THR A 191 3.68 18.00 19.29
N ILE A 192 3.92 16.72 19.03
CA ILE A 192 3.10 15.65 19.59
C ILE A 192 3.69 15.34 20.96
N LYS A 193 2.87 15.42 22.01
CA LYS A 193 3.29 15.03 23.35
C LYS A 193 3.46 13.51 23.35
N ALA A 194 4.66 13.04 23.67
CA ALA A 194 4.92 11.60 23.77
C ALA A 194 4.01 10.96 24.82
N PRO A 195 3.49 9.75 24.57
CA PRO A 195 2.73 9.02 25.57
C PRO A 195 3.59 8.63 26.78
N GLU A 196 2.94 8.27 27.89
CA GLU A 196 3.64 7.94 29.12
C GLU A 196 4.41 6.62 28.99
N THR A 197 5.64 6.60 29.49
CA THR A 197 6.47 5.39 29.47
C THR A 197 6.07 4.50 30.63
N ALA A 198 5.68 3.25 30.37
CA ALA A 198 5.35 2.30 31.42
C ALA A 198 6.58 1.45 31.79
N ARG A 199 6.67 1.06 33.08
CA ARG A 199 7.68 0.11 33.57
C ARG A 199 6.98 -1.20 33.86
N ILE A 200 7.34 -2.23 33.12
CA ILE A 200 6.76 -3.56 33.25
C ILE A 200 7.79 -4.47 33.91
N THR A 201 7.42 -5.04 35.06
CA THR A 201 8.27 -5.98 35.81
C THR A 201 7.95 -7.38 35.32
N THR A 202 8.94 -8.04 34.75
CA THR A 202 8.77 -9.41 34.24
C THR A 202 9.11 -10.38 35.36
N GLU A 203 8.11 -11.12 35.87
CA GLU A 203 8.36 -12.17 36.88
C GLU A 203 9.25 -13.29 36.29
N ALA A 204 10.14 -13.86 37.11
CA ALA A 204 11.12 -14.85 36.68
C ALA A 204 10.54 -16.18 36.12
N ARG A 205 9.21 -16.38 36.23
CA ARG A 205 8.49 -17.54 35.70
C ARG A 205 8.08 -17.39 34.22
N PHE A 206 8.11 -16.19 33.65
CA PHE A 206 7.87 -15.95 32.22
C PHE A 206 9.15 -16.22 31.45
N LEU A 207 9.41 -17.50 31.17
CA LEU A 207 10.64 -17.98 30.56
C LEU A 207 10.60 -17.98 29.04
N SER A 208 9.54 -17.50 28.40
CA SER A 208 9.55 -17.26 26.96
C SER A 208 9.49 -15.76 26.64
N PRO A 209 10.26 -15.27 25.64
CA PRO A 209 10.08 -13.93 25.06
C PRO A 209 8.64 -13.61 24.69
N HIS A 210 7.88 -14.66 24.36
CA HIS A 210 6.48 -14.66 24.02
C HIS A 210 5.61 -14.17 25.18
N GLU A 211 5.74 -14.74 26.37
CA GLU A 211 4.95 -14.36 27.55
C GLU A 211 5.21 -12.91 28.00
N VAL A 212 6.44 -12.43 27.87
CA VAL A 212 6.81 -11.06 28.22
C VAL A 212 6.29 -10.05 27.18
N LEU A 213 6.40 -10.35 25.87
CA LEU A 213 5.81 -9.50 24.83
C LEU A 213 4.28 -9.46 24.97
N HIS A 214 3.65 -10.60 25.18
CA HIS A 214 2.21 -10.72 25.42
C HIS A 214 1.78 -9.94 26.68
N SER A 215 2.55 -10.00 27.78
CA SER A 215 2.27 -9.21 29.00
C SER A 215 2.48 -7.70 28.81
N ILE A 216 3.46 -7.29 28.00
CA ILE A 216 3.71 -5.87 27.67
C ILE A 216 2.57 -5.28 26.84
N VAL A 217 1.99 -6.12 26.00
CA VAL A 217 0.91 -5.79 25.07
C VAL A 217 -0.46 -5.78 25.78
N ASN A 218 -0.67 -6.63 26.79
CA ASN A 218 -1.93 -6.73 27.53
C ASN A 218 -2.13 -5.72 28.68
N ASP A 219 -1.08 -5.01 29.13
CA ASP A 219 -1.17 -4.06 30.27
C ASP A 219 -1.56 -2.62 29.84
N SER A 220 -1.84 -2.37 28.56
CA SER A 220 -2.44 -1.11 28.10
C SER A 220 -3.97 -1.22 28.11
N VAL A 221 -4.61 -0.41 28.94
CA VAL A 221 -6.07 -0.33 29.06
C VAL A 221 -6.69 0.01 27.69
N MET A 222 -7.59 -0.86 27.23
CA MET A 222 -8.35 -0.88 25.96
C MET A 222 -7.76 -1.78 24.86
N HIS A 223 -8.54 -2.81 24.54
CA HIS A 223 -8.29 -3.94 23.64
C HIS A 223 -7.77 -3.56 22.24
N ASN A 224 -6.93 -4.48 21.74
CA ASN A 224 -6.45 -4.75 20.37
C ASN A 224 -4.95 -4.47 20.19
N PRO A 225 -4.16 -5.47 19.80
CA PRO A 225 -2.85 -5.19 19.23
C PRO A 225 -2.40 -6.25 18.22
N LEU A 226 -2.76 -6.16 16.93
CA LEU A 226 -1.97 -6.72 15.81
C LEU A 226 -1.16 -8.01 16.13
N HIS A 227 -1.84 -9.15 16.23
CA HIS A 227 -1.29 -10.46 16.61
C HIS A 227 -2.09 -11.50 15.81
N ASP A 228 -1.53 -12.50 15.12
CA ASP A 228 -0.55 -13.44 15.68
C ASP A 228 0.37 -14.20 14.69
N LYS A 229 0.32 -14.04 13.35
CA LYS A 229 1.15 -14.88 12.45
C LYS A 229 2.56 -14.32 12.21
N ASP A 230 2.68 -13.15 11.59
CA ASP A 230 3.99 -12.69 11.07
C ASP A 230 4.98 -12.23 12.14
N VAL A 231 4.48 -11.60 13.22
CA VAL A 231 5.35 -11.13 14.32
C VAL A 231 5.93 -12.32 15.08
N PHE A 232 5.15 -13.40 15.26
CA PHE A 232 5.55 -14.60 15.98
C PHE A 232 6.42 -15.53 15.15
N ASP A 233 6.09 -15.73 13.88
CA ASP A 233 6.93 -16.48 12.95
C ASP A 233 8.30 -15.83 12.81
N ARG A 234 8.35 -14.49 12.73
CA ARG A 234 9.62 -13.78 12.68
C ARG A 234 10.35 -13.76 14.02
N LEU A 235 9.65 -13.72 15.16
CA LEU A 235 10.28 -13.86 16.49
C LEU A 235 10.92 -15.26 16.64
N CYS A 236 10.25 -16.31 16.19
CA CYS A 236 10.76 -17.68 16.13
C CYS A 236 11.97 -17.81 15.18
N GLN A 237 11.94 -17.12 14.03
CA GLN A 237 13.08 -17.06 13.10
C GLN A 237 14.27 -16.25 13.65
N LEU A 238 14.03 -15.22 14.45
CA LEU A 238 15.08 -14.34 15.01
C LEU A 238 15.60 -14.82 16.38
N ASP A 239 14.81 -15.60 17.12
CA ASP A 239 15.15 -16.23 18.40
C ASP A 239 15.21 -17.75 18.29
N VAL A 240 15.92 -18.25 17.26
CA VAL A 240 15.94 -19.67 16.93
C VAL A 240 16.23 -20.54 18.17
N PRO A 241 15.56 -21.71 18.32
CA PRO A 241 15.58 -22.50 19.56
C PRO A 241 16.96 -22.88 20.08
N ARG A 242 17.96 -22.91 19.19
CA ARG A 242 19.34 -23.32 19.46
C ARG A 242 20.23 -22.21 20.05
N SER A 243 19.96 -20.93 19.74
CA SER A 243 20.81 -19.80 20.20
C SER A 243 20.08 -18.82 21.12
N ARG A 244 18.75 -18.71 21.02
CA ARG A 244 17.89 -17.95 21.93
C ARG A 244 18.44 -16.55 22.34
N PRO A 245 18.97 -15.72 21.40
CA PRO A 245 19.59 -14.45 21.74
C PRO A 245 18.64 -13.43 22.38
N ILE A 246 17.37 -13.38 21.95
CA ILE A 246 16.35 -12.47 22.46
C ILE A 246 15.93 -12.92 23.85
N HIS A 247 15.64 -14.22 24.02
CA HIS A 247 15.38 -14.81 25.33
C HIS A 247 16.52 -14.61 26.32
N THR A 248 17.78 -14.77 25.90
CA THR A 248 18.95 -14.59 26.76
C THR A 248 19.08 -13.12 27.21
N GLU A 249 18.71 -12.17 26.35
CA GLU A 249 18.75 -10.75 26.68
C GLU A 249 17.59 -10.31 27.57
N MET A 250 16.41 -10.91 27.39
CA MET A 250 15.24 -10.68 28.24
C MET A 250 15.43 -11.30 29.63
N ALA A 251 15.98 -12.51 29.73
CA ALA A 251 16.26 -13.17 31.01
C ALA A 251 17.26 -12.42 31.90
N LYS A 252 18.08 -11.51 31.33
CA LYS A 252 18.99 -10.63 32.09
C LYS A 252 18.29 -9.42 32.71
N ARG A 253 17.04 -9.13 32.33
CA ARG A 253 16.32 -7.89 32.68
C ARG A 253 15.14 -8.24 33.58
N THR A 254 15.13 -7.70 34.79
CA THR A 254 13.99 -7.83 35.73
C THR A 254 12.91 -6.79 35.51
N THR A 255 13.18 -5.77 34.69
CA THR A 255 12.23 -4.68 34.39
C THR A 255 12.48 -4.15 32.98
N ILE A 256 11.41 -3.94 32.21
CA ILE A 256 11.43 -3.40 30.85
C ILE A 256 10.67 -2.07 30.82
N VAL A 257 11.27 -1.05 30.20
CA VAL A 257 10.61 0.24 29.97
C VAL A 257 9.99 0.24 28.59
N THR A 258 8.68 0.46 28.50
CA THR A 258 7.94 0.46 27.25
C THR A 258 7.69 1.88 26.73
N ARG A 259 7.73 2.06 25.41
CA ARG A 259 7.60 3.34 24.71
C ARG A 259 6.90 3.16 23.37
N VAL A 260 6.09 4.16 22.99
CA VAL A 260 5.63 4.32 21.60
C VAL A 260 6.72 5.04 20.82
N HIS A 261 7.16 4.48 19.69
CA HIS A 261 8.17 5.12 18.86
C HIS A 261 7.62 6.36 18.14
N ALA A 262 8.51 7.29 17.78
CA ALA A 262 8.13 8.61 17.28
C ALA A 262 7.32 8.55 15.98
N GLU A 263 7.64 7.61 15.10
CA GLU A 263 6.92 7.36 13.85
C GLU A 263 5.46 6.95 14.08
N LEU A 264 5.23 6.09 15.08
CA LEU A 264 3.88 5.65 15.44
C LEU A 264 3.09 6.77 16.14
N GLN A 265 3.77 7.63 16.92
CA GLN A 265 3.12 8.80 17.52
C GLN A 265 2.62 9.79 16.46
N ILE A 266 3.39 10.01 15.38
CA ILE A 266 2.98 10.86 14.26
C ILE A 266 1.83 10.21 13.50
N ALA A 267 1.96 8.93 13.16
CA ALA A 267 0.94 8.20 12.43
C ALA A 267 -0.39 8.17 13.19
N ASP A 268 -0.39 7.82 14.47
CA ASP A 268 -1.59 7.81 15.31
C ASP A 268 -2.30 9.18 15.32
N ARG A 269 -1.53 10.26 15.47
CA ARG A 269 -2.09 11.63 15.51
C ARG A 269 -2.80 12.01 14.22
N PHE A 270 -2.19 11.73 13.06
CA PHE A 270 -2.80 11.97 11.75
C PHE A 270 -3.93 10.98 11.46
N SER A 271 -3.84 9.77 12.00
CA SER A 271 -4.87 8.75 11.85
C SER A 271 -6.17 9.14 12.56
N ARG A 272 -6.11 9.71 13.76
CA ARG A 272 -7.29 10.12 14.55
C ARG A 272 -7.85 11.50 14.19
N SER A 273 -7.04 12.37 13.60
CA SER A 273 -7.50 13.71 13.28
C SER A 273 -8.32 13.73 11.98
N LYS A 274 -9.50 14.35 12.01
CA LYS A 274 -10.30 14.66 10.81
C LYS A 274 -9.76 15.88 10.05
N ASP A 275 -8.97 16.71 10.72
CA ASP A 275 -8.53 18.01 10.21
C ASP A 275 -7.06 18.01 9.75
N MET A 276 -6.31 16.95 10.03
CA MET A 276 -4.90 16.81 9.64
C MET A 276 -4.79 15.90 8.42
N LYS A 277 -4.14 16.41 7.36
CA LYS A 277 -3.83 15.67 6.14
C LYS A 277 -2.35 15.79 5.83
N PHE A 278 -1.78 14.73 5.25
CA PHE A 278 -0.43 14.79 4.72
C PHE A 278 -0.38 15.71 3.50
N VAL A 279 0.74 16.42 3.33
CA VAL A 279 0.92 17.33 2.21
C VAL A 279 1.03 16.51 0.93
N GLY A 280 0.20 16.85 -0.07
CA GLY A 280 0.15 16.12 -1.34
C GLY A 280 -0.40 14.70 -1.22
N ASP A 281 -1.14 14.41 -0.15
CA ASP A 281 -1.64 13.07 0.22
C ASP A 281 -0.53 12.01 0.36
N ASP A 282 0.74 12.44 0.48
CA ASP A 282 1.91 11.59 0.67
C ASP A 282 2.07 11.22 2.15
N ARG A 283 1.57 10.04 2.53
CA ARG A 283 1.55 9.53 3.91
C ARG A 283 2.92 9.00 4.34
N PHE A 284 3.97 9.75 4.03
CA PHE A 284 5.35 9.45 4.37
C PHE A 284 5.74 10.06 5.72
N ILE A 285 6.35 9.25 6.58
CA ILE A 285 6.87 9.68 7.87
C ILE A 285 8.40 9.51 7.86
N GLY A 286 9.10 10.64 7.96
CA GLY A 286 10.56 10.64 8.03
C GLY A 286 11.10 10.32 9.42
N CYS A 287 11.96 9.31 9.50
CA CYS A 287 12.63 8.91 10.75
C CYS A 287 14.13 9.19 10.69
N SER A 288 14.74 9.56 11.83
CA SER A 288 16.20 9.78 11.90
C SER A 288 17.01 8.48 11.87
N LYS A 289 16.35 7.34 12.06
CA LYS A 289 16.87 5.98 11.92
C LYS A 289 15.81 5.12 11.22
N PRO A 290 16.19 4.04 10.53
CA PRO A 290 15.22 3.07 10.02
C PRO A 290 14.28 2.61 11.14
N ALA A 291 13.01 2.35 10.80
CA ALA A 291 12.01 1.85 11.72
C ALA A 291 12.42 0.48 12.29
N CYS A 292 11.96 0.19 13.51
CA CYS A 292 12.02 -1.17 14.03
C CYS A 292 11.02 -2.07 13.31
N TYR A 293 11.18 -3.39 13.45
CA TYR A 293 10.29 -4.35 12.78
C TYR A 293 8.82 -4.07 13.09
N PHE A 294 8.48 -3.90 14.38
CA PHE A 294 7.12 -3.60 14.82
C PHE A 294 6.56 -2.31 14.20
N CYS A 295 7.34 -1.21 14.18
CA CYS A 295 6.86 0.06 13.63
C CYS A 295 6.71 0.02 12.10
N SER A 296 7.59 -0.73 11.42
CA SER A 296 7.52 -0.93 9.97
C SER A 296 6.26 -1.70 9.60
N ALA A 297 6.02 -2.85 10.26
CA ALA A 297 4.84 -3.66 10.02
C ALA A 297 3.56 -2.88 10.31
N TRP A 298 3.51 -2.18 11.45
CA TRP A 298 2.35 -1.37 11.81
C TRP A 298 2.01 -0.31 10.75
N LEU A 299 3.01 0.38 10.19
CA LEU A 299 2.78 1.42 9.20
C LEU A 299 2.35 0.84 7.84
N CYS A 300 3.00 -0.24 7.38
CA CYS A 300 2.65 -0.89 6.12
C CYS A 300 1.23 -1.45 6.12
N GLU A 301 0.81 -2.03 7.24
CA GLU A 301 -0.51 -2.68 7.36
C GLU A 301 -1.61 -1.70 7.76
N HIS A 302 -1.29 -0.45 8.12
CA HIS A 302 -2.29 0.49 8.59
C HIS A 302 -3.31 0.81 7.48
N LYS A 303 -4.62 0.87 7.78
CA LYS A 303 -5.72 1.11 6.81
C LYS A 303 -5.66 2.42 6.00
N LYS A 304 -4.70 3.27 6.39
CA LYS A 304 -4.45 4.57 5.79
C LYS A 304 -3.19 4.46 4.92
N ASP A 305 -2.75 3.30 4.49
CA ASP A 305 -1.75 3.09 3.44
C ASP A 305 -0.54 4.02 3.60
N TYR A 306 0.13 3.96 4.75
CA TYR A 306 1.32 4.78 4.96
C TYR A 306 2.43 4.31 4.04
N VAL A 307 3.29 5.24 3.60
CA VAL A 307 4.44 4.88 2.77
C VAL A 307 5.39 4.03 3.59
N SER A 308 5.74 2.85 3.07
CA SER A 308 6.63 1.90 3.74
C SER A 308 7.92 2.59 4.22
N PRO A 309 8.20 2.58 5.53
CA PRO A 309 9.44 3.16 6.05
C PRO A 309 10.63 2.26 5.70
N GLY A 310 11.83 2.84 5.64
CA GLY A 310 13.04 2.03 5.69
C GLY A 310 13.13 1.32 7.05
N THR A 311 13.41 0.03 7.07
CA THR A 311 13.45 -0.79 8.30
C THR A 311 14.84 -1.39 8.55
N HIS A 312 15.26 -1.44 9.82
CA HIS A 312 16.47 -2.18 10.22
C HIS A 312 16.15 -3.61 10.69
N GLN A 313 14.88 -4.03 10.62
CA GLN A 313 14.40 -5.39 10.97
C GLN A 313 14.76 -5.87 12.38
N LYS A 314 15.04 -4.97 13.33
CA LYS A 314 15.30 -5.37 14.72
C LYS A 314 14.01 -5.32 15.52
N VAL A 315 13.80 -6.34 16.33
CA VAL A 315 12.75 -6.36 17.35
C VAL A 315 13.25 -5.56 18.55
N ILE A 316 12.43 -4.62 19.02
CA ILE A 316 12.74 -3.78 20.18
C ILE A 316 11.76 -4.16 21.29
N PRO A 317 12.18 -4.92 22.31
CA PRO A 317 11.26 -5.45 23.33
C PRO A 317 10.51 -4.39 24.14
N GLY A 318 11.02 -3.16 24.20
CA GLY A 318 10.35 -2.02 24.85
C GLY A 318 9.51 -1.16 23.89
N CYS A 319 9.33 -1.57 22.63
CA CYS A 319 8.46 -0.86 21.69
C CYS A 319 7.03 -1.38 21.83
N ARG A 320 6.05 -0.48 21.88
CA ARG A 320 4.62 -0.81 21.90
C ARG A 320 3.82 0.12 20.99
N GLY A 321 2.58 -0.25 20.67
CA GLY A 321 1.65 0.54 19.86
C GLY A 321 1.12 1.80 20.57
N PRO A 322 0.44 2.72 19.84
CA PRO A 322 -0.19 3.93 20.39
C PRO A 322 -1.21 3.64 21.50
N ASP A 323 -1.38 4.59 22.43
CA ASP A 323 -2.30 4.47 23.58
C ASP A 323 -3.74 4.90 23.23
N ASN A 324 -4.72 4.07 23.60
CA ASN A 324 -6.18 4.17 23.40
C ASN A 324 -6.69 3.74 22.00
N ASP A 325 -7.82 3.01 21.96
CA ASP A 325 -8.62 2.57 20.80
C ASP A 325 -7.90 2.44 19.45
N LEU A 326 -7.30 1.28 19.21
CA LEU A 326 -6.73 0.84 17.93
C LEU A 326 -7.81 0.48 16.88
N ASN A 327 -9.07 0.32 17.30
CA ASN A 327 -10.16 -0.23 16.49
C ASN A 327 -10.76 0.73 15.47
N GLU A 328 -10.59 2.03 15.63
CA GLU A 328 -11.10 2.93 14.61
C GLU A 328 -10.20 2.96 13.36
N ALA A 329 -9.00 2.34 13.32
CA ALA A 329 -8.08 2.62 12.21
C ALA A 329 -6.96 1.65 11.72
N GLY A 330 -7.01 0.30 11.74
CA GLY A 330 -5.90 -0.43 11.07
C GLY A 330 -5.94 -1.96 10.90
N ALA A 331 -5.38 -2.40 9.76
CA ALA A 331 -4.70 -3.68 9.43
C ALA A 331 -5.47 -5.02 9.38
N GLN A 332 -4.96 -5.93 8.53
CA GLN A 332 -5.77 -6.62 7.52
C GLN A 332 -5.89 -8.16 7.65
N PHE A 333 -5.30 -8.83 8.66
CA PHE A 333 -5.31 -10.31 8.74
C PHE A 333 -6.05 -10.95 9.93
N THR A 334 -6.73 -10.17 10.78
CA THR A 334 -7.79 -10.65 11.69
C THR A 334 -9.19 -10.28 11.16
N SER A 335 -9.26 -9.87 9.90
CA SER A 335 -10.39 -9.16 9.29
C SER A 335 -11.66 -10.00 9.16
N GLU A 336 -11.54 -11.32 8.88
CA GLU A 336 -12.69 -12.22 8.71
C GLU A 336 -13.48 -12.41 9.99
N ALA A 337 -12.80 -12.59 11.12
CA ALA A 337 -13.43 -12.73 12.43
C ALA A 337 -13.84 -11.36 13.01
N ASN A 338 -13.01 -10.33 12.82
CA ASN A 338 -13.21 -9.02 13.43
C ASN A 338 -14.42 -8.26 12.89
N ILE A 339 -14.81 -8.50 11.63
CA ILE A 339 -15.95 -7.79 11.05
C ILE A 339 -17.26 -8.08 11.82
N TRP A 340 -17.36 -9.24 12.46
CA TRP A 340 -18.49 -9.62 13.31
C TRP A 340 -18.46 -8.96 14.69
N TYR A 341 -17.27 -8.73 15.25
CA TYR A 341 -17.13 -8.14 16.59
C TYR A 341 -17.52 -6.66 16.63
N ALA A 342 -17.60 -6.01 15.47
CA ALA A 342 -18.08 -4.64 15.35
C ALA A 342 -19.59 -4.52 15.61
N ASP A 343 -20.36 -5.62 15.57
CA ASP A 343 -21.78 -5.64 15.88
C ASP A 343 -22.02 -5.56 17.40
N THR A 344 -22.37 -4.37 17.87
CA THR A 344 -22.70 -4.13 19.28
C THR A 344 -24.06 -4.67 19.70
N ASP A 345 -24.95 -4.97 18.75
CA ASP A 345 -26.25 -5.59 19.04
C ASP A 345 -26.08 -7.09 19.25
N LEU A 346 -25.25 -7.75 18.44
CA LEU A 346 -24.86 -9.15 18.65
C LEU A 346 -23.95 -9.30 19.88
N ASN A 347 -22.98 -8.39 20.05
CA ASN A 347 -22.08 -8.32 21.21
C ASN A 347 -21.45 -9.68 21.59
N LEU A 348 -20.67 -10.25 20.66
CA LEU A 348 -20.01 -11.55 20.84
C LEU A 348 -18.99 -11.59 21.99
N TYR A 349 -18.52 -10.44 22.49
CA TYR A 349 -17.60 -10.40 23.63
C TYR A 349 -18.30 -10.42 25.00
N ALA A 350 -19.62 -10.58 25.02
CA ALA A 350 -20.34 -10.67 26.29
C ALA A 350 -19.88 -11.87 27.14
N ASN A 351 -19.57 -13.01 26.50
CA ASN A 351 -19.04 -14.20 27.15
C ASN A 351 -17.86 -14.78 26.35
N ASN A 352 -16.68 -14.85 26.95
CA ASN A 352 -15.50 -15.49 26.34
C ASN A 352 -15.25 -16.83 27.01
N ILE A 353 -15.18 -17.89 26.22
CA ILE A 353 -14.95 -19.26 26.68
C ILE A 353 -13.64 -19.76 26.08
N THR A 354 -12.61 -19.87 26.90
CA THR A 354 -11.33 -20.47 26.50
C THR A 354 -11.47 -21.98 26.43
N VAL A 355 -11.16 -22.57 25.27
CA VAL A 355 -11.33 -24.02 25.03
C VAL A 355 -9.96 -24.68 24.85
N PRO A 356 -9.58 -25.62 25.74
CA PRO A 356 -8.35 -26.39 25.56
C PRO A 356 -8.34 -27.15 24.23
N GLY A 357 -7.30 -26.93 23.42
CA GLY A 357 -7.14 -27.58 22.11
C GLY A 357 -7.54 -26.70 20.92
N PHE A 358 -8.12 -25.52 21.15
CA PHE A 358 -8.19 -24.49 20.12
C PHE A 358 -6.79 -24.00 19.72
N SER A 359 -6.70 -23.35 18.56
CA SER A 359 -5.48 -22.69 18.11
C SER A 359 -4.88 -21.83 19.24
N PRO A 360 -3.58 -21.95 19.55
CA PRO A 360 -2.96 -21.17 20.64
C PRO A 360 -3.06 -19.65 20.47
N ILE A 361 -3.25 -19.19 19.23
CA ILE A 361 -3.41 -17.79 18.86
C ILE A 361 -4.89 -17.35 18.76
N PHE A 362 -5.82 -18.31 18.77
CA PHE A 362 -7.26 -18.07 18.84
C PHE A 362 -7.93 -19.02 19.85
N PRO A 363 -7.59 -18.92 21.15
CA PRO A 363 -7.96 -19.93 22.14
C PRO A 363 -9.41 -19.84 22.63
N ASP A 364 -10.14 -18.80 22.21
CA ASP A 364 -11.45 -18.46 22.75
C ASP A 364 -12.58 -18.65 21.73
N ALA A 365 -13.74 -19.07 22.22
CA ALA A 365 -15.03 -18.84 21.58
C ALA A 365 -15.67 -17.59 22.21
N HIS A 366 -16.07 -16.64 21.37
CA HIS A 366 -16.74 -15.39 21.73
C HIS A 366 -18.25 -15.55 21.51
N CYS A 367 -19.01 -15.46 22.59
CA CYS A 367 -20.44 -15.66 22.58
C CYS A 367 -21.24 -14.43 23.04
N THR A 368 -22.43 -14.29 22.48
CA THR A 368 -23.52 -13.46 23.01
C THR A 368 -23.75 -13.71 24.51
N ALA A 369 -24.38 -12.75 25.19
CA ALA A 369 -24.66 -12.85 26.63
C ALA A 369 -25.53 -14.07 26.99
N SER A 370 -26.44 -14.48 26.10
CA SER A 370 -27.27 -15.69 26.26
C SER A 370 -26.54 -16.98 25.92
N GLY A 371 -25.47 -16.90 25.11
CA GLY A 371 -24.77 -18.06 24.56
C GLY A 371 -25.44 -18.64 23.30
N ASP A 372 -26.48 -18.00 22.76
CA ASP A 372 -27.22 -18.49 21.58
C ASP A 372 -26.40 -18.42 20.29
N VAL A 373 -25.53 -17.42 20.19
CA VAL A 373 -24.55 -17.28 19.10
C VAL A 373 -23.16 -17.23 19.69
N CYS A 374 -22.26 -18.03 19.10
CA CYS A 374 -20.85 -18.07 19.40
C CYS A 374 -20.04 -18.05 18.11
N GLN A 375 -18.89 -17.40 18.14
CA GLN A 375 -17.90 -17.37 17.08
C GLN A 375 -16.56 -17.88 17.62
N LEU A 376 -15.88 -18.71 16.85
CA LEU A 376 -14.52 -19.15 17.10
C LEU A 376 -13.71 -19.04 15.81
N THR A 377 -12.40 -18.83 15.93
CA THR A 377 -11.51 -18.76 14.76
C THR A 377 -10.70 -20.05 14.69
N THR A 378 -10.79 -20.75 13.57
CA THR A 378 -10.12 -22.04 13.37
C THR A 378 -8.61 -21.91 13.21
N GLY A 379 -8.14 -20.75 12.76
CA GLY A 379 -6.84 -20.60 12.12
C GLY A 379 -6.88 -21.11 10.67
N GLU A 380 -5.80 -20.82 9.95
CA GLU A 380 -5.64 -21.18 8.53
C GLU A 380 -5.05 -22.58 8.38
N GLY A 381 -5.49 -23.28 7.34
CA GLY A 381 -5.00 -24.59 6.96
C GLY A 381 -5.69 -25.76 7.68
N GLU A 382 -5.64 -26.92 7.04
CA GLU A 382 -6.47 -28.07 7.38
C GLU A 382 -6.21 -28.56 8.82
N ILE A 383 -4.94 -28.63 9.23
CA ILE A 383 -4.55 -29.12 10.57
C ILE A 383 -5.13 -28.24 11.68
N ASN A 384 -5.07 -26.91 11.53
CA ASN A 384 -5.60 -25.99 12.53
C ASN A 384 -7.12 -26.10 12.63
N ALA A 385 -7.81 -26.18 11.48
CA ALA A 385 -9.25 -26.36 11.41
C ALA A 385 -9.69 -27.67 12.06
N ALA A 386 -9.12 -28.82 11.65
CA ALA A 386 -9.47 -30.12 12.21
C ALA A 386 -9.22 -30.19 13.71
N THR A 387 -8.08 -29.67 14.19
CA THR A 387 -7.71 -29.70 15.61
C THR A 387 -8.66 -28.84 16.45
N THR A 388 -8.93 -27.61 16.01
CA THR A 388 -9.81 -26.67 16.71
C THR A 388 -11.25 -27.20 16.80
N LEU A 389 -11.81 -27.69 15.69
CA LEU A 389 -13.18 -28.23 15.70
C LEU A 389 -13.30 -29.56 16.43
N SER A 390 -12.26 -30.39 16.41
CA SER A 390 -12.22 -31.59 17.26
C SER A 390 -12.23 -31.22 18.74
N ALA A 391 -11.45 -30.21 19.12
CA ALA A 391 -11.44 -29.68 20.49
C ALA A 391 -12.80 -29.10 20.90
N LEU A 392 -13.52 -28.43 19.98
CA LEU A 392 -14.83 -27.83 20.25
C LEU A 392 -15.81 -28.86 20.82
N TRP A 393 -16.05 -29.97 20.12
CA TRP A 393 -17.04 -30.95 20.54
C TRP A 393 -16.52 -31.93 21.60
N THR A 394 -15.20 -32.13 21.71
CA THR A 394 -14.61 -33.00 22.75
C THR A 394 -14.47 -32.31 24.11
N SER A 395 -14.35 -30.98 24.14
CA SER A 395 -14.13 -30.21 25.38
C SER A 395 -15.26 -30.36 26.42
N GLY A 396 -16.49 -30.60 25.96
CA GLY A 396 -17.68 -30.57 26.81
C GLY A 396 -18.08 -29.17 27.27
N CYS A 397 -17.44 -28.11 26.76
CA CYS A 397 -17.80 -26.73 27.06
C CYS A 397 -19.15 -26.30 26.44
N PHE A 398 -19.60 -27.01 25.40
CA PHE A 398 -20.81 -26.71 24.63
C PHE A 398 -21.68 -27.95 24.47
N ASP A 399 -23.00 -27.77 24.52
CA ASP A 399 -23.96 -28.75 24.01
C ASP A 399 -24.29 -28.41 22.55
N LEU A 400 -23.74 -29.20 21.63
CA LEU A 400 -23.84 -28.95 20.19
C LEU A 400 -24.96 -29.77 19.50
N THR A 401 -25.74 -30.52 20.28
CA THR A 401 -26.75 -31.45 19.75
C THR A 401 -27.88 -30.75 19.00
N SER A 402 -28.07 -29.46 19.28
CA SER A 402 -29.07 -28.59 18.63
C SER A 402 -28.42 -27.29 18.12
N THR A 403 -27.29 -27.41 17.43
CA THR A 403 -26.53 -26.27 16.91
C THR A 403 -26.48 -26.26 15.39
N TYR A 404 -26.58 -25.07 14.80
CA TYR A 404 -26.25 -24.83 13.39
C TYR A 404 -24.85 -24.24 13.30
N PHE A 405 -24.05 -24.76 12.38
CA PHE A 405 -22.71 -24.29 12.10
C PHE A 405 -22.72 -23.53 10.78
N MET A 406 -22.17 -22.32 10.78
CA MET A 406 -21.90 -21.57 9.55
C MET A 406 -20.40 -21.34 9.46
N ILE A 407 -19.77 -22.00 8.49
CA ILE A 407 -18.37 -21.81 8.16
C ILE A 407 -18.32 -20.57 7.27
N ALA A 408 -17.81 -19.47 7.80
CA ALA A 408 -17.79 -18.16 7.15
C ALA A 408 -16.35 -17.67 7.02
N GLY A 409 -15.92 -17.39 5.79
CA GLY A 409 -14.58 -16.87 5.53
C GLY A 409 -14.40 -16.38 4.09
N ILE A 410 -13.17 -16.04 3.72
CA ILE A 410 -12.82 -15.73 2.31
C ILE A 410 -12.42 -16.99 1.54
N SER A 411 -12.36 -16.87 0.22
CA SER A 411 -11.77 -17.84 -0.69
C SER A 411 -11.26 -17.15 -1.96
N GLY A 412 -10.33 -17.78 -2.67
CA GLY A 412 -10.11 -17.47 -4.08
C GLY A 412 -11.31 -17.89 -4.92
N GLY A 413 -11.42 -17.37 -6.15
CA GLY A 413 -12.59 -17.54 -7.00
C GLY A 413 -12.28 -17.97 -8.43
N ASN A 414 -13.03 -18.95 -8.94
CA ASN A 414 -12.99 -19.30 -10.36
C ASN A 414 -13.79 -18.26 -11.18
N PRO A 415 -13.14 -17.45 -12.05
CA PRO A 415 -13.80 -16.35 -12.75
C PRO A 415 -14.89 -16.79 -13.75
N ARG A 416 -15.02 -18.10 -14.02
CA ARG A 416 -16.12 -18.66 -14.83
C ARG A 416 -17.45 -18.71 -14.10
N TYR A 417 -17.45 -18.65 -12.76
CA TYR A 417 -18.65 -18.83 -11.93
C TYR A 417 -18.86 -17.70 -10.92
N VAL A 418 -17.80 -17.04 -10.48
CA VAL A 418 -17.84 -16.00 -9.45
C VAL A 418 -16.95 -14.82 -9.80
N THR A 419 -17.01 -13.77 -8.98
CA THR A 419 -16.20 -12.58 -9.12
C THR A 419 -15.80 -12.03 -7.74
N THR A 420 -14.80 -11.16 -7.65
CA THR A 420 -14.38 -10.60 -6.36
C THR A 420 -15.53 -9.88 -5.65
N GLY A 421 -15.65 -10.14 -4.34
CA GLY A 421 -16.76 -9.72 -3.50
C GLY A 421 -18.00 -10.63 -3.55
N SER A 422 -18.11 -11.60 -4.47
CA SER A 422 -19.24 -12.55 -4.48
C SER A 422 -19.32 -13.33 -3.17
N VAL A 423 -20.53 -13.75 -2.80
CA VAL A 423 -20.79 -14.66 -1.66
C VAL A 423 -21.25 -16.00 -2.22
N THR A 424 -20.62 -17.10 -1.82
CA THR A 424 -20.90 -18.44 -2.33
C THR A 424 -21.51 -19.33 -1.25
N PHE A 425 -22.37 -20.26 -1.66
CA PHE A 425 -22.96 -21.28 -0.79
C PHE A 425 -22.80 -22.68 -1.38
N SER A 426 -22.01 -23.49 -0.69
CA SER A 426 -21.58 -24.80 -1.18
C SER A 426 -22.56 -25.92 -0.84
N LYS A 427 -22.80 -26.80 -1.81
CA LYS A 427 -23.42 -28.11 -1.59
C LYS A 427 -22.34 -29.16 -1.33
N TYR A 428 -21.21 -29.06 -2.03
CA TYR A 428 -20.07 -29.95 -1.87
C TYR A 428 -18.82 -29.21 -1.37
N ALA A 429 -17.97 -29.94 -0.66
CA ALA A 429 -16.61 -29.54 -0.35
C ALA A 429 -15.64 -30.64 -0.79
N VAL A 430 -14.66 -30.32 -1.63
CA VAL A 430 -13.74 -31.28 -2.24
C VAL A 430 -12.29 -30.95 -1.88
N GLN A 431 -11.53 -31.94 -1.40
CA GLN A 431 -10.11 -31.78 -1.10
C GLN A 431 -9.29 -31.94 -2.39
N LEU A 432 -8.94 -30.81 -3.00
CA LEU A 432 -8.43 -30.72 -4.36
C LEU A 432 -7.05 -31.36 -4.53
N ASN A 433 -6.16 -31.14 -3.56
CA ASN A 433 -4.76 -31.56 -3.65
C ASN A 433 -4.48 -32.91 -2.95
N LEU A 434 -5.52 -33.62 -2.47
CA LEU A 434 -5.38 -34.98 -1.96
C LEU A 434 -5.25 -35.98 -3.13
N GLN A 435 -4.12 -35.86 -3.82
CA GLN A 435 -3.77 -36.51 -5.07
C GLN A 435 -2.24 -36.65 -5.14
N TYR A 436 -1.73 -37.46 -6.07
CA TYR A 436 -0.30 -37.39 -6.40
C TYR A 436 -0.01 -36.11 -7.19
N GLU A 437 1.04 -35.39 -6.79
CA GLU A 437 1.54 -34.21 -7.48
C GLU A 437 2.89 -34.49 -8.15
N PHE A 438 2.95 -34.23 -9.45
CA PHE A 438 4.17 -34.20 -10.24
C PHE A 438 4.40 -32.80 -10.80
N ASP A 439 5.67 -32.40 -10.91
CA ASP A 439 6.03 -31.25 -11.72
C ASP A 439 5.50 -31.48 -13.15
N ARG A 440 4.61 -30.60 -13.62
CA ARG A 440 3.97 -30.71 -14.94
C ARG A 440 4.99 -30.86 -16.06
N SER A 441 6.18 -30.26 -15.94
CA SER A 441 7.25 -30.38 -16.96
C SER A 441 7.86 -31.77 -17.06
N GLN A 442 7.66 -32.62 -16.04
CA GLN A 442 8.18 -33.99 -15.96
C GLN A 442 7.11 -35.06 -16.24
N THR A 443 5.88 -34.65 -16.51
CA THR A 443 4.79 -35.54 -16.95
C THR A 443 4.77 -35.68 -18.48
N PRO A 444 4.12 -36.71 -19.05
CA PRO A 444 3.91 -36.81 -20.48
C PRO A 444 3.31 -35.53 -21.09
N ALA A 445 3.73 -35.17 -22.30
CA ALA A 445 3.31 -33.91 -22.93
C ALA A 445 1.78 -33.77 -23.07
N ASN A 446 1.08 -34.90 -23.22
CA ASN A 446 -0.38 -34.97 -23.35
C ASN A 446 -1.14 -35.02 -22.01
N ALA A 447 -0.47 -35.00 -20.86
CA ALA A 447 -1.14 -34.91 -19.56
C ALA A 447 -1.86 -33.55 -19.42
N SER A 448 -3.10 -33.55 -18.91
CA SER A 448 -3.85 -32.31 -18.67
C SER A 448 -3.21 -31.47 -17.57
N SER A 449 -2.73 -32.12 -16.50
CA SER A 449 -2.18 -31.50 -15.30
C SER A 449 -0.98 -32.31 -14.75
N GLY A 450 -0.41 -31.83 -13.64
CA GLY A 450 0.54 -32.59 -12.82
C GLY A 450 -0.13 -33.43 -11.72
N TYR A 451 -1.46 -33.38 -11.60
CA TYR A 451 -2.23 -34.02 -10.55
C TYR A 451 -2.86 -35.32 -11.04
N TYR A 452 -2.69 -36.37 -10.24
CA TYR A 452 -3.19 -37.71 -10.52
C TYR A 452 -3.94 -38.21 -9.28
N PRO A 453 -5.21 -38.61 -9.40
CA PRO A 453 -5.94 -39.16 -8.27
C PRO A 453 -5.21 -40.35 -7.67
N GLN A 454 -5.39 -40.58 -6.37
CA GLN A 454 -4.66 -41.62 -5.65
C GLN A 454 -4.91 -43.00 -6.30
N ASP A 455 -3.84 -43.74 -6.60
CA ASP A 455 -3.85 -45.02 -7.33
C ASP A 455 -4.38 -44.95 -8.80
N ALA A 456 -4.59 -43.75 -9.35
CA ALA A 456 -4.92 -43.57 -10.77
C ALA A 456 -3.67 -43.60 -11.66
N LYS A 457 -3.88 -43.92 -12.95
CA LYS A 457 -2.80 -44.00 -13.97
C LYS A 457 -2.74 -42.82 -14.92
N TYR A 458 -3.75 -41.96 -14.89
CA TYR A 458 -3.85 -40.78 -15.74
C TYR A 458 -4.20 -39.56 -14.87
N PRO A 459 -3.99 -38.33 -15.38
CA PRO A 459 -4.33 -37.12 -14.66
C PRO A 459 -5.82 -37.03 -14.29
N ASP A 460 -6.12 -36.09 -13.41
CA ASP A 460 -7.46 -35.75 -12.92
C ASP A 460 -8.42 -35.19 -13.99
N GLU A 461 -8.82 -36.06 -14.91
CA GLU A 461 -9.87 -35.81 -15.90
C GLU A 461 -11.23 -36.29 -15.38
N TYR A 462 -12.32 -35.69 -15.86
CA TYR A 462 -13.68 -36.16 -15.56
C TYR A 462 -13.99 -37.43 -16.36
N SER A 463 -13.42 -38.54 -15.91
CA SER A 463 -13.54 -39.85 -16.53
C SER A 463 -13.46 -40.94 -15.48
N ALA A 464 -14.34 -41.93 -15.56
CA ALA A 464 -14.46 -42.99 -14.55
C ALA A 464 -13.18 -43.81 -14.35
N ARG A 465 -12.28 -43.87 -15.35
CA ARG A 465 -11.01 -44.59 -15.24
C ARG A 465 -9.99 -43.87 -14.33
N ASP A 466 -10.25 -42.59 -14.06
CA ASP A 466 -9.37 -41.67 -13.33
C ASP A 466 -9.86 -41.49 -11.88
N TYR A 467 -10.97 -42.13 -11.51
CA TYR A 467 -11.47 -42.14 -10.14
C TYR A 467 -10.40 -42.71 -9.17
N PRO A 468 -10.18 -42.13 -7.98
CA PRO A 468 -9.17 -42.65 -7.05
C PRO A 468 -9.41 -44.12 -6.69
N GLY A 469 -8.36 -44.94 -6.80
CA GLY A 469 -8.37 -46.36 -6.43
C GLY A 469 -8.16 -46.59 -4.93
N GLU A 470 -7.47 -45.68 -4.25
CA GLU A 470 -7.38 -45.63 -2.79
C GLU A 470 -8.12 -44.39 -2.27
N ILE A 471 -8.96 -44.59 -1.25
CA ILE A 471 -9.79 -43.55 -0.63
C ILE A 471 -9.42 -43.43 0.85
N TYR A 472 -9.22 -42.20 1.31
CA TYR A 472 -8.87 -41.84 2.69
C TYR A 472 -10.06 -41.31 3.49
N GLY A 473 -11.17 -40.96 2.82
CA GLY A 473 -12.47 -40.62 3.43
C GLY A 473 -12.76 -39.12 3.49
N THR A 474 -11.78 -38.27 3.23
CA THR A 474 -11.89 -36.80 3.31
C THR A 474 -11.95 -36.10 1.94
N GLU A 475 -11.93 -36.87 0.85
CA GLU A 475 -11.89 -36.38 -0.52
C GLU A 475 -13.07 -35.46 -0.84
N ALA A 476 -14.28 -35.83 -0.43
CA ALA A 476 -15.47 -35.04 -0.66
C ALA A 476 -16.53 -35.24 0.42
N PHE A 477 -17.29 -34.16 0.66
CA PHE A 477 -18.47 -34.14 1.51
C PHE A 477 -19.65 -33.50 0.78
N GLU A 478 -20.86 -33.99 1.03
CA GLU A 478 -22.12 -33.41 0.57
C GLU A 478 -22.90 -32.85 1.76
N LEU A 479 -23.39 -31.61 1.62
CA LEU A 479 -24.13 -30.88 2.65
C LEU A 479 -25.62 -30.78 2.32
N ASN A 480 -26.40 -30.37 3.32
CA ASN A 480 -27.85 -30.25 3.22
C ASN A 480 -28.29 -29.18 2.22
N GLU A 481 -28.80 -29.61 1.06
CA GLU A 481 -29.18 -28.72 -0.03
C GLU A 481 -30.31 -27.75 0.35
N ASN A 482 -31.29 -28.21 1.12
CA ASN A 482 -32.41 -27.37 1.56
C ASN A 482 -31.95 -26.27 2.53
N LEU A 483 -30.96 -26.57 3.38
CA LEU A 483 -30.35 -25.58 4.27
C LEU A 483 -29.52 -24.57 3.48
N ARG A 484 -28.70 -25.03 2.52
CA ARG A 484 -27.95 -24.20 1.57
C ARG A 484 -28.87 -23.26 0.80
N ASP A 485 -29.97 -23.77 0.24
CA ASP A 485 -30.92 -22.99 -0.55
C ASP A 485 -31.66 -21.94 0.28
N ARG A 486 -31.95 -22.23 1.55
CA ARG A 486 -32.50 -21.22 2.48
C ARG A 486 -31.50 -20.10 2.73
N ALA A 487 -30.25 -20.44 3.07
CA ALA A 487 -29.18 -19.46 3.30
C ALA A 487 -28.94 -18.57 2.06
N TYR A 488 -28.87 -19.20 0.89
CA TYR A 488 -28.79 -18.50 -0.40
C TYR A 488 -29.95 -17.53 -0.62
N SER A 489 -31.19 -17.95 -0.33
CA SER A 489 -32.38 -17.12 -0.54
C SER A 489 -32.41 -15.90 0.37
N ILE A 490 -31.91 -16.04 1.60
CA ILE A 490 -31.78 -14.93 2.57
C ILE A 490 -30.72 -13.94 2.08
N ALA A 491 -29.50 -14.44 1.82
CA ALA A 491 -28.38 -13.62 1.38
C ALA A 491 -28.64 -12.96 0.02
N SER A 492 -29.43 -13.55 -0.87
CA SER A 492 -29.74 -12.94 -2.17
C SER A 492 -30.58 -11.66 -2.08
N ASN A 493 -31.14 -11.34 -0.90
CA ASN A 493 -31.90 -10.10 -0.68
C ASN A 493 -31.04 -8.93 -0.20
N VAL A 494 -29.76 -9.15 0.13
CA VAL A 494 -28.87 -8.08 0.60
C VAL A 494 -28.15 -7.40 -0.56
N THR A 495 -27.79 -6.14 -0.37
CA THR A 495 -26.90 -5.42 -1.29
C THR A 495 -25.47 -5.66 -0.86
N LEU A 496 -24.71 -6.39 -1.69
CA LEU A 496 -23.29 -6.65 -1.44
C LEU A 496 -22.46 -5.37 -1.61
N ASN A 497 -21.44 -5.23 -0.79
CA ASN A 497 -20.39 -4.23 -0.92
C ASN A 497 -19.54 -4.50 -2.16
N ASP A 498 -19.20 -3.42 -2.85
CA ASP A 498 -18.32 -3.42 -4.01
C ASP A 498 -17.49 -2.13 -4.01
N THR A 499 -16.40 -2.11 -4.78
CA THR A 499 -15.52 -0.94 -4.90
C THR A 499 -15.12 -0.68 -6.35
N ASP A 500 -14.86 0.60 -6.67
CA ASP A 500 -14.38 0.99 -8.01
C ASP A 500 -13.04 0.32 -8.37
N ALA A 501 -12.19 0.04 -7.37
CA ALA A 501 -10.91 -0.63 -7.55
C ALA A 501 -11.11 -2.10 -7.95
N ALA A 502 -11.96 -2.84 -7.22
CA ALA A 502 -12.36 -4.21 -7.57
C ALA A 502 -13.03 -4.27 -8.95
N ALA A 503 -13.95 -3.35 -9.26
CA ALA A 503 -14.56 -3.24 -10.59
C ALA A 503 -13.53 -2.99 -11.69
N SER A 504 -12.53 -2.13 -11.44
CA SER A 504 -11.47 -1.84 -12.39
C SER A 504 -10.55 -3.04 -12.64
N TYR A 505 -10.21 -3.81 -11.60
CA TYR A 505 -9.41 -5.03 -11.76
C TYR A 505 -10.18 -6.10 -12.54
N ARG A 506 -11.44 -6.35 -12.16
CA ARG A 506 -12.33 -7.33 -12.83
C ARG A 506 -12.53 -7.06 -14.32
N ALA A 507 -12.46 -5.81 -14.75
CA ALA A 507 -12.55 -5.44 -16.17
C ALA A 507 -11.42 -6.02 -17.04
N LYS A 508 -10.34 -6.54 -16.45
CA LYS A 508 -9.29 -7.29 -17.15
C LYS A 508 -9.75 -8.69 -17.61
N TYR A 509 -10.79 -9.25 -17.00
CA TYR A 509 -11.36 -10.52 -17.41
C TYR A 509 -12.32 -10.35 -18.58
N THR A 510 -12.26 -11.26 -19.54
CA THR A 510 -13.10 -11.26 -20.75
C THR A 510 -14.38 -12.10 -20.59
N ILE A 511 -14.55 -12.75 -19.43
CA ILE A 511 -15.64 -13.69 -19.15
C ILE A 511 -16.56 -13.18 -18.04
N SER A 512 -17.84 -13.53 -18.18
CA SER A 512 -18.85 -13.35 -17.14
C SER A 512 -18.98 -14.64 -16.32
N PRO A 513 -19.20 -14.57 -14.99
CA PRO A 513 -19.38 -13.35 -14.21
C PRO A 513 -18.08 -12.71 -13.69
N GLY A 514 -16.89 -13.24 -14.00
CA GLY A 514 -15.61 -12.70 -13.53
C GLY A 514 -15.43 -11.19 -13.71
N ASN A 515 -16.03 -10.61 -14.75
CA ASN A 515 -16.02 -9.17 -15.04
C ASN A 515 -17.26 -8.36 -14.59
N GLN A 516 -18.18 -8.97 -13.83
CA GLN A 516 -19.42 -8.34 -13.37
C GLN A 516 -19.32 -7.90 -11.90
N PRO A 517 -20.28 -7.07 -11.40
CA PRO A 517 -20.44 -6.79 -9.97
C PRO A 517 -20.68 -8.06 -9.13
N PRO A 518 -20.39 -8.06 -7.81
CA PRO A 518 -20.54 -9.23 -6.98
C PRO A 518 -22.01 -9.64 -6.84
N SER A 519 -22.24 -10.94 -6.70
CA SER A 519 -23.57 -11.52 -6.48
C SER A 519 -23.48 -12.72 -5.54
N VAL A 520 -24.64 -13.18 -5.06
CA VAL A 520 -24.74 -14.42 -4.29
C VAL A 520 -24.86 -15.60 -5.25
N VAL A 521 -24.04 -16.63 -5.08
CA VAL A 521 -23.89 -17.74 -6.03
C VAL A 521 -23.99 -19.09 -5.32
N LYS A 522 -24.68 -20.05 -5.95
CA LYS A 522 -24.70 -21.46 -5.52
C LYS A 522 -23.63 -22.22 -6.29
N CYS A 523 -22.55 -22.57 -5.62
CA CYS A 523 -21.42 -23.30 -6.19
C CYS A 523 -20.52 -23.80 -5.05
N ASP A 524 -19.56 -24.66 -5.36
CA ASP A 524 -18.92 -25.54 -4.40
C ASP A 524 -17.48 -25.15 -4.06
N SER A 525 -17.06 -25.60 -2.88
CA SER A 525 -15.75 -25.26 -2.33
C SER A 525 -14.72 -26.33 -2.60
N GLY A 526 -13.52 -25.89 -2.97
CA GLY A 526 -12.32 -26.70 -3.03
C GLY A 526 -11.36 -26.35 -1.90
N THR A 527 -10.95 -27.36 -1.13
CA THR A 527 -9.95 -27.25 -0.06
C THR A 527 -8.58 -27.67 -0.59
N SER A 528 -7.51 -26.94 -0.27
CA SER A 528 -6.13 -27.33 -0.57
C SER A 528 -5.17 -26.82 0.51
N ASP A 529 -4.28 -27.68 0.99
CA ASP A 529 -3.18 -27.25 1.88
C ASP A 529 -2.20 -26.28 1.19
N THR A 530 -2.02 -26.40 -0.13
CA THR A 530 -1.19 -25.47 -0.90
C THR A 530 -2.01 -24.27 -1.32
N TYR A 531 -1.47 -23.06 -1.16
CA TYR A 531 -2.00 -21.85 -1.81
C TYR A 531 -1.49 -21.80 -3.26
N TRP A 532 -2.39 -21.90 -4.24
CA TRP A 532 -2.05 -22.07 -5.65
C TRP A 532 -2.78 -21.05 -6.54
N SER A 533 -2.24 -20.83 -7.75
CA SER A 533 -2.88 -20.06 -8.84
C SER A 533 -2.49 -20.69 -10.17
N GLY A 534 -3.41 -20.69 -11.13
CA GLY A 534 -3.10 -21.17 -12.48
C GLY A 534 -4.28 -21.74 -13.23
N SER A 535 -4.48 -21.35 -14.48
CA SER A 535 -5.56 -21.90 -15.31
C SER A 535 -5.48 -23.44 -15.47
N VAL A 536 -4.27 -24.01 -15.56
CA VAL A 536 -4.07 -25.47 -15.69
C VAL A 536 -4.53 -26.19 -14.42
N LEU A 537 -4.15 -25.69 -13.24
CA LEU A 537 -4.55 -26.24 -11.95
C LEU A 537 -6.05 -26.05 -11.71
N GLY A 538 -6.56 -24.86 -12.00
CA GLY A 538 -7.97 -24.57 -11.85
C GLY A 538 -8.87 -25.40 -12.79
N ASP A 539 -8.37 -25.81 -13.95
CA ASP A 539 -9.09 -26.74 -14.86
C ASP A 539 -9.01 -28.19 -14.36
N ALA A 540 -7.85 -28.62 -13.85
CA ALA A 540 -7.63 -29.91 -13.20
C ALA A 540 -8.60 -30.11 -12.01
N PHE A 541 -8.64 -29.14 -11.10
CA PHE A 541 -9.51 -29.17 -9.92
C PHE A 541 -11.00 -29.02 -10.25
N THR A 542 -11.35 -28.36 -11.36
CA THR A 542 -12.73 -28.40 -11.89
C THR A 542 -13.11 -29.83 -12.28
N ASN A 543 -12.24 -30.52 -13.03
CA ASN A 543 -12.48 -31.90 -13.45
C ASN A 543 -12.51 -32.88 -12.27
N TYR A 544 -11.61 -32.72 -11.30
CA TYR A 544 -11.59 -33.54 -10.10
C TYR A 544 -12.85 -33.37 -9.25
N THR A 545 -13.34 -32.13 -9.13
CA THR A 545 -14.62 -31.86 -8.47
C THR A 545 -15.78 -32.57 -9.18
N LEU A 546 -15.85 -32.48 -10.52
CA LEU A 546 -16.85 -33.20 -11.29
C LEU A 546 -16.73 -34.72 -11.10
N LEU A 547 -15.51 -35.25 -11.05
CA LEU A 547 -15.24 -36.68 -10.86
C LEU A 547 -15.78 -37.19 -9.52
N LEU A 548 -15.47 -36.50 -8.42
CA LEU A 548 -15.88 -36.93 -7.07
C LEU A 548 -17.36 -36.68 -6.76
N THR A 549 -18.02 -35.80 -7.53
CA THR A 549 -19.43 -35.43 -7.35
C THR A 549 -20.34 -35.97 -8.45
N ASN A 550 -19.89 -36.99 -9.20
CA ASN A 550 -20.63 -37.61 -10.29
C ASN A 550 -21.17 -36.62 -11.35
N GLY A 551 -20.50 -35.47 -11.51
CA GLY A 551 -20.83 -34.41 -12.45
C GLY A 551 -21.77 -33.33 -11.91
N SER A 552 -22.23 -33.43 -10.66
CA SER A 552 -23.19 -32.50 -10.04
C SER A 552 -22.53 -31.23 -9.48
N GLY A 553 -21.25 -31.30 -9.09
CA GLY A 553 -20.53 -30.20 -8.45
C GLY A 553 -20.07 -29.09 -9.40
N ILE A 554 -20.01 -27.86 -8.89
CA ILE A 554 -19.56 -26.65 -9.59
C ILE A 554 -18.44 -26.00 -8.79
N TYR A 555 -17.18 -26.34 -9.09
CA TYR A 555 -16.03 -25.73 -8.42
C TYR A 555 -15.94 -24.23 -8.68
N CYS A 556 -16.06 -23.42 -7.61
CA CYS A 556 -15.97 -21.96 -7.71
C CYS A 556 -15.12 -21.27 -6.65
N GLY A 557 -14.90 -21.88 -5.49
CA GLY A 557 -14.14 -21.28 -4.39
C GLY A 557 -12.92 -22.12 -4.01
N SER A 558 -11.75 -21.50 -3.80
CA SER A 558 -10.54 -22.16 -3.26
C SER A 558 -10.16 -21.63 -1.88
N GLN A 559 -10.02 -22.53 -0.90
CA GLN A 559 -9.66 -22.21 0.49
C GLN A 559 -8.86 -23.38 1.10
N GLN A 560 -8.51 -23.32 2.41
CA GLN A 560 -7.65 -24.33 3.06
C GLN A 560 -8.25 -25.03 4.29
N GLU A 561 -9.53 -24.85 4.63
CA GLU A 561 -10.13 -25.31 5.89
C GLU A 561 -11.39 -26.19 5.77
N ASP A 562 -12.19 -26.10 4.70
CA ASP A 562 -13.57 -26.66 4.77
C ASP A 562 -13.59 -28.17 4.95
N ASN A 563 -12.83 -28.94 4.16
CA ASN A 563 -12.81 -30.41 4.26
C ASN A 563 -12.36 -30.88 5.65
N ALA A 564 -11.35 -30.22 6.22
CA ALA A 564 -10.86 -30.53 7.56
C ALA A 564 -11.87 -30.15 8.66
N THR A 565 -12.58 -29.03 8.49
CA THR A 565 -13.67 -28.60 9.37
C THR A 565 -14.80 -29.62 9.33
N LEU A 566 -15.22 -30.03 8.14
CA LEU A 566 -16.27 -31.02 7.93
C LEU A 566 -15.88 -32.38 8.51
N GLU A 567 -14.66 -32.86 8.27
CA GLU A 567 -14.20 -34.14 8.84
C GLU A 567 -14.27 -34.15 10.38
N ALA A 568 -13.81 -33.07 11.02
CA ALA A 568 -13.88 -32.94 12.47
C ALA A 568 -15.33 -32.93 12.99
N LEU A 569 -16.24 -32.25 12.27
CA LEU A 569 -17.66 -32.20 12.63
C LEU A 569 -18.37 -33.54 12.35
N LEU A 570 -18.04 -34.23 11.25
CA LEU A 570 -18.57 -35.55 10.91
C LEU A 570 -18.26 -36.56 12.01
N ARG A 571 -17.02 -36.59 12.51
CA ARG A 571 -16.65 -37.43 13.66
C ARG A 571 -17.45 -37.08 14.91
N GLY A 572 -17.73 -35.79 15.14
CA GLY A 572 -18.63 -35.34 16.18
C GLY A 572 -20.06 -35.86 16.00
N ALA A 573 -20.57 -35.90 14.76
CA ALA A 573 -21.89 -36.44 14.43
C ALA A 573 -21.97 -37.96 14.65
N LEU A 574 -20.95 -38.71 14.21
CA LEU A 574 -20.81 -40.15 14.48
C LEU A 574 -20.75 -40.45 15.99
N ALA A 575 -20.14 -39.55 16.77
CA ALA A 575 -20.13 -39.60 18.23
C ALA A 575 -21.43 -39.09 18.89
N ARG A 576 -22.46 -38.73 18.10
CA ARG A 576 -23.75 -38.18 18.53
C ARG A 576 -23.64 -36.90 19.36
N LYS A 577 -22.62 -36.09 19.08
CA LYS A 577 -22.37 -34.80 19.76
C LYS A 577 -22.96 -33.61 19.03
N LEU A 578 -23.23 -33.74 17.73
CA LEU A 578 -23.81 -32.70 16.88
C LEU A 578 -24.59 -33.33 15.71
N ASP A 579 -25.23 -32.50 14.90
CA ASP A 579 -25.96 -32.90 13.69
C ASP A 579 -25.25 -32.34 12.44
N PHE A 580 -24.71 -33.23 11.61
CA PHE A 580 -23.97 -32.87 10.40
C PHE A 580 -24.87 -32.19 9.34
N ALA A 581 -26.18 -32.44 9.36
CA ALA A 581 -27.13 -31.83 8.43
C ALA A 581 -27.43 -30.35 8.74
N ARG A 582 -26.79 -29.76 9.77
CA ARG A 582 -26.94 -28.38 10.20
C ARG A 582 -25.74 -27.48 9.87
N ILE A 583 -24.92 -27.88 8.89
CA ILE A 583 -23.73 -27.14 8.48
C ILE A 583 -24.00 -26.35 7.20
N ILE A 584 -23.59 -25.08 7.19
CA ILE A 584 -23.57 -24.18 6.04
C ILE A 584 -22.11 -23.82 5.76
N ILE A 585 -21.70 -23.92 4.49
CA ILE A 585 -20.46 -23.29 4.02
C ILE A 585 -20.83 -22.02 3.27
N MET A 586 -20.28 -20.89 3.73
CA MET A 586 -20.39 -19.59 3.08
C MET A 586 -18.98 -19.00 2.90
N ARG A 587 -18.55 -18.82 1.65
CA ARG A 587 -17.26 -18.18 1.35
C ARG A 587 -17.48 -16.87 0.59
N THR A 588 -16.52 -15.95 0.70
CA THR A 588 -16.54 -14.68 -0.04
C THR A 588 -15.27 -14.49 -0.85
N ILE A 589 -15.41 -14.05 -2.10
CA ILE A 589 -14.30 -14.10 -3.06
C ILE A 589 -13.34 -12.93 -2.87
N SER A 590 -12.15 -13.16 -2.29
CA SER A 590 -11.12 -12.14 -2.05
C SER A 590 -10.22 -11.87 -3.26
N ASP A 591 -10.08 -12.87 -4.12
CA ASP A 591 -9.13 -12.92 -5.24
C ASP A 591 -9.58 -14.02 -6.23
N PHE A 592 -8.94 -14.11 -7.37
CA PHE A 592 -9.17 -15.13 -8.39
C PHE A 592 -8.12 -16.25 -8.31
N ASP A 593 -8.50 -17.45 -8.71
CA ASP A 593 -7.62 -18.63 -8.73
C ASP A 593 -6.70 -18.69 -9.98
N ARG A 594 -6.86 -17.75 -10.91
CA ARG A 594 -6.14 -17.71 -12.20
C ARG A 594 -6.09 -16.30 -12.79
N ALA A 595 -4.98 -16.02 -13.46
CA ALA A 595 -4.71 -14.73 -14.08
C ALA A 595 -5.70 -14.37 -15.22
N PRO A 596 -5.98 -13.08 -15.43
CA PRO A 596 -6.60 -12.61 -16.67
C PRO A 596 -5.64 -12.79 -17.87
N PRO A 597 -6.13 -12.73 -19.13
CA PRO A 597 -5.33 -13.06 -20.33
C PRO A 597 -4.01 -12.29 -20.51
N ASP A 598 -3.92 -11.07 -19.98
CA ASP A 598 -2.77 -10.18 -20.15
C ASP A 598 -1.79 -10.18 -18.95
N GLU A 599 -1.97 -11.08 -17.98
CA GLU A 599 -1.10 -11.22 -16.80
C GLU A 599 -0.50 -12.63 -16.72
N THR A 600 0.71 -12.73 -16.16
CA THR A 600 1.29 -14.05 -15.86
C THR A 600 0.74 -14.57 -14.53
N GLU A 601 0.55 -15.88 -14.41
CA GLU A 601 0.07 -16.52 -13.18
C GLU A 601 0.96 -16.20 -11.96
N THR A 602 2.27 -16.07 -12.17
CA THR A 602 3.21 -15.71 -11.08
C THR A 602 3.03 -14.27 -10.60
N TYR A 603 2.82 -13.33 -11.52
CA TYR A 603 2.57 -11.93 -11.15
C TYR A 603 1.20 -11.82 -10.48
N HIS A 604 0.20 -12.48 -11.05
CA HIS A 604 -1.17 -12.54 -10.53
C HIS A 604 -1.22 -12.96 -9.06
N LEU A 605 -0.49 -14.02 -8.70
CA LEU A 605 -0.48 -14.52 -7.33
C LEU A 605 0.40 -13.70 -6.38
N LEU A 606 1.61 -13.29 -6.81
CA LEU A 606 2.63 -12.75 -5.90
C LEU A 606 2.64 -11.22 -5.82
N GLU A 607 2.05 -10.52 -6.80
CA GLU A 607 2.24 -9.08 -6.97
C GLU A 607 0.97 -8.32 -7.35
N ALA A 608 -0.04 -8.96 -7.96
CA ALA A 608 -1.21 -8.26 -8.44
C ALA A 608 -2.16 -7.89 -7.29
N GLU A 609 -2.46 -6.59 -7.17
CA GLU A 609 -3.53 -6.09 -6.33
C GLU A 609 -4.87 -6.36 -7.03
N GLN A 610 -5.52 -7.47 -6.67
CA GLN A 610 -6.79 -7.90 -7.27
C GLN A 610 -8.00 -7.15 -6.69
N GLU A 611 -7.78 -6.36 -5.63
CA GLU A 611 -8.73 -5.42 -5.02
C GLU A 611 -10.02 -6.08 -4.45
N GLY A 612 -10.08 -7.41 -4.38
CA GLY A 612 -11.24 -8.16 -3.90
C GLY A 612 -11.30 -8.39 -2.39
N PHE A 613 -10.16 -8.31 -1.69
CA PHE A 613 -10.07 -8.63 -0.27
C PHE A 613 -10.99 -7.77 0.60
N ARG A 614 -10.98 -6.45 0.40
CA ARG A 614 -11.81 -5.55 1.21
C ARG A 614 -13.32 -5.77 1.01
N PRO A 615 -13.86 -5.83 -0.23
CA PRO A 615 -15.28 -6.11 -0.41
C PRO A 615 -15.67 -7.51 0.08
N SER A 616 -14.80 -8.52 -0.04
CA SER A 616 -15.10 -9.87 0.48
C SER A 616 -15.31 -9.87 1.99
N ILE A 617 -14.40 -9.26 2.76
CA ILE A 617 -14.54 -9.13 4.23
C ILE A 617 -15.85 -8.44 4.64
N ASN A 618 -16.23 -7.34 3.97
CA ASN A 618 -17.51 -6.68 4.27
C ASN A 618 -18.69 -7.61 3.96
N ASN A 619 -18.61 -8.35 2.85
CA ASN A 619 -19.68 -9.22 2.38
C ASN A 619 -19.86 -10.47 3.24
N ILE A 620 -18.81 -10.94 3.94
CA ILE A 620 -18.92 -11.99 4.97
C ILE A 620 -19.99 -11.60 5.97
N TYR A 621 -19.87 -10.41 6.57
CA TYR A 621 -20.81 -9.94 7.57
C TYR A 621 -22.17 -9.57 6.96
N ILE A 622 -22.18 -8.81 5.86
CA ILE A 622 -23.43 -8.32 5.22
C ILE A 622 -24.37 -9.47 4.88
N ALA A 623 -23.87 -10.58 4.34
CA ALA A 623 -24.70 -11.75 4.03
C ALA A 623 -24.90 -12.65 5.25
N GLY A 624 -23.83 -12.88 6.03
CA GLY A 624 -23.85 -13.85 7.12
C GLY A 624 -24.72 -13.44 8.30
N ILE A 625 -24.77 -12.16 8.66
CA ILE A 625 -25.59 -11.69 9.79
C ILE A 625 -27.09 -11.91 9.55
N GLU A 626 -27.55 -11.82 8.30
CA GLU A 626 -28.96 -12.09 7.96
C GLU A 626 -29.33 -13.56 8.16
N ILE A 627 -28.39 -14.48 7.91
CA ILE A 627 -28.59 -15.91 8.18
C ILE A 627 -28.65 -16.16 9.68
N VAL A 628 -27.72 -15.60 10.45
CA VAL A 628 -27.74 -15.68 11.92
C VAL A 628 -29.07 -15.16 12.48
N ASN A 629 -29.51 -13.99 12.00
CA ASN A 629 -30.77 -13.38 12.38
C ASN A 629 -31.98 -14.27 12.05
N ASP A 630 -32.00 -14.91 10.89
CA ASP A 630 -33.08 -15.83 10.52
C ASP A 630 -33.10 -17.10 11.40
N VAL A 631 -31.92 -17.68 11.71
CA VAL A 631 -31.82 -18.84 12.61
C VAL A 631 -32.42 -18.51 13.98
N ILE A 632 -32.04 -17.37 14.57
CA ILE A 632 -32.52 -16.95 15.89
C ILE A 632 -34.03 -16.66 15.85
N LYS A 633 -34.48 -15.84 14.90
CA LYS A 633 -35.89 -15.40 14.82
C LYS A 633 -36.83 -16.56 14.48
N SER A 634 -36.40 -17.47 13.61
CA SER A 634 -37.22 -18.56 13.10
C SER A 634 -36.98 -19.89 13.83
N TRP A 635 -36.25 -19.90 14.96
CA TRP A 635 -35.83 -21.11 15.66
C TRP A 635 -36.95 -22.13 15.85
N ASN A 636 -37.99 -21.79 16.61
CA ASN A 636 -39.08 -22.69 16.95
C ASN A 636 -39.93 -23.13 15.74
N SER A 637 -40.00 -22.28 14.71
CA SER A 637 -40.85 -22.52 13.53
C SER A 637 -40.18 -23.38 12.47
N THR A 638 -38.84 -23.28 12.34
CA THR A 638 -38.09 -23.80 11.20
C THR A 638 -36.87 -24.63 11.63
N TYR A 639 -36.03 -24.11 12.52
CA TYR A 639 -34.69 -24.67 12.77
C TYR A 639 -34.65 -25.71 13.90
N ALA A 640 -35.50 -25.61 14.92
CA ALA A 640 -35.46 -26.48 16.10
C ALA A 640 -35.63 -27.97 15.76
N LYS A 641 -36.40 -28.30 14.72
CA LYS A 641 -36.62 -29.68 14.26
C LYS A 641 -35.54 -30.18 13.28
N GLY A 642 -34.61 -29.33 12.87
CA GLY A 642 -33.75 -29.58 11.72
C GLY A 642 -34.47 -29.29 10.39
N ILE A 643 -33.71 -28.86 9.38
CA ILE A 643 -34.21 -28.75 8.00
C ILE A 643 -33.94 -30.09 7.34
N LYS A 644 -34.99 -30.82 6.93
CA LYS A 644 -34.84 -32.14 6.31
C LYS A 644 -34.12 -32.01 4.96
N PRO A 645 -33.02 -32.74 4.70
CA PRO A 645 -32.37 -32.72 3.39
C PRO A 645 -33.22 -33.46 2.33
N SER A 646 -33.15 -33.00 1.08
CA SER A 646 -33.69 -33.69 -0.11
C SER A 646 -32.64 -34.57 -0.79
N ASN A 647 -31.38 -34.38 -0.43
CA ASN A 647 -30.20 -35.01 -0.99
C ASN A 647 -29.48 -35.87 0.07
N TYR A 648 -28.43 -36.59 -0.35
CA TYR A 648 -27.50 -37.22 0.56
C TYR A 648 -26.72 -36.17 1.36
N VAL A 649 -26.35 -36.50 2.61
CA VAL A 649 -25.56 -35.62 3.48
C VAL A 649 -24.54 -36.46 4.24
N GLY A 650 -23.25 -36.21 4.01
CA GLY A 650 -22.18 -36.98 4.62
C GLY A 650 -20.90 -37.00 3.78
N ASP A 651 -20.04 -37.96 4.06
CA ASP A 651 -18.75 -38.20 3.40
C ASP A 651 -18.85 -39.22 2.26
N LEU A 652 -17.73 -39.39 1.59
CA LEU A 652 -17.55 -40.31 0.46
C LEU A 652 -17.74 -41.79 0.82
N TRP A 653 -17.54 -42.16 2.09
CA TRP A 653 -17.74 -43.54 2.58
C TRP A 653 -19.19 -43.89 2.90
N ASN A 654 -20.13 -42.95 2.78
CA ASN A 654 -21.50 -43.14 3.25
C ASN A 654 -21.55 -43.42 4.77
N SER A 655 -20.69 -42.77 5.57
CA SER A 655 -20.53 -43.05 7.01
C SER A 655 -21.74 -42.64 7.85
N LEU A 656 -22.60 -41.75 7.34
CA LEU A 656 -23.88 -41.41 7.96
C LEU A 656 -25.00 -42.21 7.27
N ASP A 657 -25.78 -42.97 8.04
CA ASP A 657 -26.96 -43.66 7.52
C ASP A 657 -27.91 -42.65 6.86
N SER A 658 -28.12 -42.78 5.55
CA SER A 658 -29.00 -41.93 4.75
C SER A 658 -30.06 -42.75 4.01
N GLU A 659 -31.29 -42.23 3.94
CA GLU A 659 -32.37 -42.80 3.11
C GLU A 659 -32.19 -42.45 1.62
N VAL A 660 -31.34 -41.47 1.31
CA VAL A 660 -31.02 -41.01 -0.04
C VAL A 660 -29.64 -41.55 -0.42
N ALA A 661 -29.54 -42.18 -1.59
CA ALA A 661 -28.28 -42.70 -2.12
C ALA A 661 -27.25 -41.57 -2.32
N PRO A 662 -25.96 -41.81 -2.02
CA PRO A 662 -24.91 -40.79 -2.21
C PRO A 662 -24.75 -40.37 -3.67
N ASP A 663 -24.61 -39.06 -3.89
CA ASP A 663 -24.23 -38.46 -5.19
C ASP A 663 -22.72 -38.20 -5.29
N ILE A 664 -21.99 -38.52 -4.23
CA ILE A 664 -20.52 -38.57 -4.18
C ILE A 664 -20.08 -40.02 -3.96
N GLY A 665 -18.89 -40.38 -4.44
CA GLY A 665 -18.41 -41.75 -4.25
C GLY A 665 -18.94 -42.76 -5.27
N THR A 666 -18.59 -44.02 -5.05
CA THR A 666 -19.13 -45.17 -5.80
C THR A 666 -19.58 -46.25 -4.82
N GLU A 667 -20.55 -47.09 -5.19
CA GLU A 667 -21.01 -48.18 -4.31
C GLU A 667 -19.89 -49.12 -3.85
N ALA A 668 -18.80 -49.22 -4.61
CA ALA A 668 -17.66 -50.08 -4.29
C ALA A 668 -16.85 -49.61 -3.06
N ILE A 669 -17.00 -48.33 -2.66
CA ILE A 669 -16.20 -47.72 -1.58
C ILE A 669 -17.00 -47.40 -0.32
N TYR A 670 -18.31 -47.61 -0.31
CA TYR A 670 -19.16 -47.35 0.86
C TYR A 670 -18.89 -48.37 1.98
N ILE A 671 -18.87 -47.90 3.23
CA ILE A 671 -18.52 -48.71 4.41
C ILE A 671 -19.72 -49.16 5.25
N ASN A 672 -20.89 -48.55 5.03
CA ASN A 672 -22.11 -48.77 5.81
C ASN A 672 -23.10 -49.73 5.12
#